data_AF-A0A9P8PQI2-F1
#
_entry.id   AF-A0A9P8PQI2-F1
#
_cell.length_a   1.000
_cell.length_b   1.000
_cell.length_c   1.000
_cell.angle_alpha   90.00
_cell.angle_beta   90.00
_cell.angle_gamma   90.00
#
_symmetry.space_group_name_H-M   'P 1'
#
loop_
_entity.id
_entity.type
_entity.pdbx_description
1 polymer ?
#
loop_
_entity_poly.entity_id
_entity_poly.type
_entity_poly.pdbx_seq_one_letter_code
_entity_poly.pdbx_strand_id
1 'polypeptide(L)'
;MTTTIETTNNSSRSVSLQLQTSEHSTAIAMGDFEYQYRVPEIKDPHIKRDWLLNQMAGAFRIFARKGFNEGPAGHISVRDPIEPRTFWINPLGVHFSLLTAEDMVRVDEHGNYVGGNKAPINLAGFKIHSAVHKARPDLNVACHVHSVWGKAFSALGRKLDMLNQDACIFYNNHDVYRNFGGVAVETEEGENIAKAFGPTNRALILQNHGLITAGSIVGEACYLLCLMDKICETQIKTDSVYASGLYDRIVIPDKEASFTYSITATSANLYASFCSDYELEAIPKDFKLRKLARKPIRFVDPNSINFRKPVTLLTEHATLELESTKEAREDALYRKYLETLGWHLGGWSSWMLGVDFSANDALLYDAFVKGFMVAISPQLSHESLQPSSVVIPRGLHNPTLRHVFYACGATYLSWKRPEYREFAEQKFLQCMKEMQWFLNQNSLVGNEDWLLICMVTLCLREKYQCENTARNAFFLIASLQIIECWLLNRNLPFESFNQLLDALVLNKTNFKMLPMVRTDPEINDATYWTDELSYMLREGDVTNLERTILESFLYNYSVTLFACEASVVDYIKSPFQVYAELKPYLLPPLYHCPAWWMNNPIMGAALSAFELAAKTNWLSLFFPLNAKNKMVAEKLLTLSKYYLPPVLPENVRFHESDFVQRRLMESCLIGNIVAKACTILLSKLLNPRLQPDAPEIQEEIDVFFSNLRKLSPHAQSSGLCSWPFAVAGSAVIKEDQRLYLIERIRTFGVMKKSSGLMSVMRFLFTTWGSDTDPGPGLDVLLDKEYLRNTFL
;
A
#
# COMPACT_ATOMS: atom_id res chain seq x y z
N MET A 1 15.88 29.02 60.53
CA MET A 1 16.16 29.13 59.09
C MET A 1 16.79 27.82 58.65
N THR A 2 16.15 27.20 57.65
CA THR A 2 16.64 26.17 56.71
C THR A 2 17.21 24.85 57.24
N THR A 3 16.44 23.79 56.98
CA THR A 3 16.68 22.36 57.24
C THR A 3 16.90 21.64 55.92
N THR A 4 17.82 20.65 55.88
CA THR A 4 17.83 19.33 55.18
C THR A 4 19.30 18.92 55.00
N ILE A 5 19.93 18.06 55.81
CA ILE A 5 19.77 16.62 56.14
C ILE A 5 20.06 15.67 54.95
N GLU A 6 21.28 15.11 55.01
CA GLU A 6 21.81 14.00 54.23
C GLU A 6 21.10 12.68 54.54
N THR A 7 20.99 11.80 53.54
CA THR A 7 20.44 10.44 53.70
C THR A 7 21.53 9.39 53.50
N THR A 8 21.60 8.46 54.45
CA THR A 8 22.51 7.31 54.50
C THR A 8 21.83 6.01 54.07
N ASN A 9 22.61 5.17 53.40
CA ASN A 9 22.59 3.70 53.25
C ASN A 9 21.27 2.92 53.26
N ASN A 10 21.05 2.12 52.20
CA ASN A 10 20.45 0.80 52.38
C ASN A 10 21.01 -0.28 51.43
N SER A 11 21.12 -1.47 52.01
CA SER A 11 21.84 -2.69 51.59
C SER A 11 21.65 -3.20 50.15
N SER A 12 22.74 -3.72 49.61
CA SER A 12 22.83 -4.56 48.41
C SER A 12 22.20 -5.94 48.65
N ARG A 13 21.07 -6.21 47.99
CA ARG A 13 20.57 -7.57 47.75
C ARG A 13 20.86 -7.96 46.30
N SER A 14 21.85 -8.84 46.12
CA SER A 14 22.03 -9.60 44.89
C SER A 14 20.87 -10.59 44.74
N VAL A 15 19.88 -10.25 43.91
CA VAL A 15 18.88 -11.22 43.45
C VAL A 15 19.51 -11.97 42.29
N SER A 16 20.04 -13.17 42.56
CA SER A 16 20.37 -14.15 41.53
C SER A 16 19.06 -14.62 40.88
N LEU A 17 18.76 -14.11 39.68
CA LEU A 17 17.72 -14.69 38.82
C LEU A 17 18.20 -16.06 38.32
N GLN A 18 17.91 -17.12 39.09
CA GLN A 18 17.90 -18.47 38.55
C GLN A 18 16.65 -18.62 37.69
N LEU A 19 16.79 -18.40 36.37
CA LEU A 19 15.79 -18.82 35.40
C LEU A 19 15.78 -20.36 35.40
N GLN A 20 14.79 -20.95 36.07
CA GLN A 20 14.46 -22.37 35.88
C GLN A 20 13.90 -22.53 34.46
N THR A 21 14.76 -22.91 33.52
CA THR A 21 14.35 -23.36 32.19
C THR A 21 13.79 -24.78 32.31
N SER A 22 12.47 -24.89 32.51
CA SER A 22 11.79 -26.14 32.14
C SER A 22 11.89 -26.30 30.62
N GLU A 23 12.05 -27.52 30.10
CA GLU A 23 12.00 -27.79 28.64
C GLU A 23 10.69 -27.33 27.96
N HIS A 24 9.71 -26.87 28.76
CA HIS A 24 8.36 -26.48 28.34
C HIS A 24 8.07 -24.97 28.45
N SER A 25 9.02 -24.12 28.85
CA SER A 25 8.84 -22.66 28.93
C SER A 25 9.67 -21.91 27.89
N THR A 26 9.00 -21.13 27.04
CA THR A 26 9.67 -20.16 26.16
C THR A 26 10.17 -19.00 27.02
N ALA A 27 11.49 -18.87 27.17
CA ALA A 27 12.17 -17.91 28.06
C ALA A 27 11.90 -16.41 27.77
N ILE A 28 11.06 -16.10 26.76
CA ILE A 28 10.82 -14.74 26.24
C ILE A 28 9.40 -14.24 26.58
N ALA A 29 8.49 -15.12 27.05
CA ALA A 29 7.13 -14.74 27.43
C ALA A 29 7.05 -14.44 28.94
N MET A 30 6.58 -13.24 29.30
CA MET A 30 6.26 -12.84 30.68
C MET A 30 4.75 -12.62 30.85
N GLY A 31 4.24 -12.87 32.05
CA GLY A 31 2.82 -12.84 32.40
C GLY A 31 2.26 -14.25 32.62
N ASP A 32 1.25 -14.40 33.49
CA ASP A 32 0.66 -15.69 33.90
C ASP A 32 -0.20 -16.36 32.80
N PHE A 33 0.16 -16.18 31.52
CA PHE A 33 -0.59 -16.65 30.36
C PHE A 33 0.16 -17.79 29.65
N GLU A 34 -0.56 -18.84 29.25
CA GLU A 34 0.02 -19.93 28.47
C GLU A 34 0.46 -19.45 27.08
N TYR A 35 1.75 -19.61 26.79
CA TYR A 35 2.28 -19.36 25.45
C TYR A 35 1.76 -20.39 24.45
N GLN A 36 1.06 -19.92 23.41
CA GLN A 36 0.26 -20.76 22.51
C GLN A 36 1.09 -21.60 21.53
N TYR A 37 2.33 -21.21 21.22
CA TYR A 37 3.16 -21.87 20.22
C TYR A 37 4.14 -22.87 20.86
N ARG A 38 3.59 -23.93 21.45
CA ARG A 38 4.36 -25.08 21.95
C ARG A 38 4.37 -26.21 20.94
N VAL A 39 5.47 -26.96 20.88
CA VAL A 39 5.52 -28.20 20.10
C VAL A 39 4.48 -29.16 20.69
N PRO A 40 3.49 -29.61 19.90
CA PRO A 40 2.43 -30.48 20.42
C PRO A 40 2.97 -31.87 20.74
N GLU A 41 2.57 -32.43 21.89
CA GLU A 41 2.84 -33.82 22.23
C GLU A 41 1.83 -34.73 21.51
N ILE A 42 2.22 -35.25 20.34
CA ILE A 42 1.38 -36.14 19.53
C ILE A 42 1.83 -37.59 19.73
N LYS A 43 1.04 -38.36 20.48
CA LYS A 43 1.32 -39.76 20.81
C LYS A 43 0.98 -40.73 19.68
N ASP A 44 -0.07 -40.45 18.92
CA ASP A 44 -0.48 -41.28 17.79
C ASP A 44 0.49 -41.04 16.60
N PRO A 45 1.20 -42.07 16.14
CA PRO A 45 2.21 -41.91 15.11
C PRO A 45 1.59 -41.61 13.72
N HIS A 46 0.32 -41.95 13.48
CA HIS A 46 -0.40 -41.56 12.26
C HIS A 46 -0.73 -40.07 12.27
N ILE A 47 -1.26 -39.56 13.38
CA ILE A 47 -1.53 -38.11 13.53
C ILE A 47 -0.20 -37.33 13.47
N LYS A 48 0.88 -37.88 14.04
CA LYS A 48 2.20 -37.26 13.98
C LYS A 48 2.72 -37.18 12.54
N ARG A 49 2.51 -38.21 11.73
CA ARG A 49 2.83 -38.19 10.29
C ARG A 49 2.08 -37.07 9.59
N ASP A 50 0.76 -37.01 9.75
CA ASP A 50 -0.08 -36.00 9.09
C ASP A 50 0.33 -34.58 9.51
N TRP A 51 0.62 -34.36 10.78
CA TRP A 51 1.12 -33.08 11.30
C TRP A 51 2.46 -32.67 10.69
N LEU A 52 3.39 -33.62 10.53
CA LEU A 52 4.69 -33.37 9.88
C LEU A 52 4.53 -33.03 8.39
N LEU A 53 3.69 -33.75 7.66
CA LEU A 53 3.48 -33.52 6.22
C LEU A 53 2.79 -32.18 5.94
N ASN A 54 1.81 -31.80 6.77
CA ASN A 54 1.17 -30.49 6.67
C ASN A 54 2.17 -29.35 6.95
N GLN A 55 3.04 -29.51 7.94
CA GLN A 55 4.11 -28.54 8.18
C GLN A 55 5.09 -28.46 7.03
N MET A 56 5.48 -29.60 6.47
CA MET A 56 6.39 -29.67 5.33
C MET A 56 5.82 -28.93 4.11
N ALA A 57 4.54 -29.16 3.80
CA ALA A 57 3.84 -28.44 2.74
C ALA A 57 3.74 -26.93 3.02
N GLY A 58 3.46 -26.53 4.27
CA GLY A 58 3.49 -25.12 4.66
C GLY A 58 4.88 -24.50 4.57
N ALA A 59 5.93 -25.23 4.93
CA ALA A 59 7.32 -24.76 4.84
C ALA A 59 7.73 -24.46 3.40
N PHE A 60 7.35 -25.30 2.43
CA PHE A 60 7.56 -24.98 1.02
C PHE A 60 6.83 -23.71 0.59
N ARG A 61 5.60 -23.50 1.06
CA ARG A 61 4.86 -22.26 0.76
C ARG A 61 5.53 -21.03 1.39
N ILE A 62 6.09 -21.15 2.60
CA ILE A 62 6.95 -20.11 3.20
C ILE A 62 8.17 -19.84 2.30
N PHE A 63 8.87 -20.88 1.84
CA PHE A 63 10.05 -20.74 0.97
C PHE A 63 9.69 -20.06 -0.36
N ALA A 64 8.54 -20.39 -0.95
CA ALA A 64 8.04 -19.74 -2.15
C ALA A 64 7.78 -18.24 -1.92
N ARG A 65 7.12 -17.89 -0.81
CA ARG A 65 6.85 -16.49 -0.43
C ARG A 65 8.14 -15.70 -0.15
N LYS A 66 9.17 -16.36 0.40
CA LYS A 66 10.50 -15.77 0.63
C LYS A 66 11.40 -15.77 -0.62
N GLY A 67 10.93 -16.31 -1.75
CA GLY A 67 11.67 -16.30 -3.02
C GLY A 67 12.81 -17.32 -3.12
N PHE A 68 12.75 -18.43 -2.38
CA PHE A 68 13.80 -19.47 -2.40
C PHE A 68 13.66 -20.49 -3.54
N ASN A 69 12.62 -20.39 -4.37
CA ASN A 69 12.38 -21.32 -5.47
C ASN A 69 13.38 -21.05 -6.62
N GLU A 70 14.08 -22.08 -7.08
CA GLU A 70 15.05 -22.03 -8.17
C GLU A 70 14.81 -23.23 -9.10
N GLY A 71 13.80 -23.11 -9.96
CA GLY A 71 13.37 -24.20 -10.84
C GLY A 71 13.05 -25.48 -10.03
N PRO A 72 13.61 -26.65 -10.39
CA PRO A 72 13.39 -27.91 -9.67
C PRO A 72 14.32 -28.12 -8.46
N ALA A 73 15.20 -27.17 -8.13
CA ALA A 73 16.13 -27.30 -7.01
C ALA A 73 15.45 -27.08 -5.66
N GLY A 74 16.02 -27.71 -4.63
CA GLY A 74 15.57 -27.62 -3.25
C GLY A 74 14.58 -28.71 -2.85
N HIS A 75 14.76 -29.18 -1.62
CA HIS A 75 14.06 -30.33 -1.08
C HIS A 75 13.99 -30.27 0.44
N ILE A 76 12.92 -30.82 0.99
CA ILE A 76 12.73 -31.10 2.41
C ILE A 76 12.52 -32.61 2.50
N SER A 77 13.15 -33.28 3.45
CA SER A 77 12.83 -34.67 3.79
C SER A 77 12.44 -34.79 5.25
N VAL A 78 11.48 -35.67 5.53
CA VAL A 78 11.02 -35.98 6.89
C VAL A 78 11.03 -37.48 7.12
N ARG A 79 11.68 -37.95 8.18
CA ARG A 79 11.62 -39.35 8.62
C ARG A 79 10.21 -39.72 9.03
N ASP A 80 9.72 -40.84 8.51
CA ASP A 80 8.39 -41.34 8.85
C ASP A 80 8.31 -41.79 10.32
N PRO A 81 7.33 -41.31 11.11
CA PRO A 81 7.24 -41.66 12.53
C PRO A 81 6.72 -43.08 12.81
N ILE A 82 6.21 -43.79 11.79
CA ILE A 82 5.68 -45.16 11.89
C ILE A 82 6.68 -46.17 11.34
N GLU A 83 7.34 -45.84 10.22
CA GLU A 83 8.38 -46.63 9.56
C GLU A 83 9.69 -45.84 9.49
N PRO A 84 10.50 -45.77 10.57
CA PRO A 84 11.63 -44.83 10.72
C PRO A 84 12.79 -44.99 9.71
N ARG A 85 12.77 -46.05 8.89
CA ARG A 85 13.70 -46.28 7.77
C ARG A 85 13.20 -45.72 6.44
N THR A 86 12.02 -45.09 6.43
CA THR A 86 11.43 -44.45 5.26
C THR A 86 11.30 -42.94 5.48
N PHE A 87 11.27 -42.18 4.38
CA PHE A 87 11.29 -40.73 4.38
C PHE A 87 10.27 -40.15 3.41
N TRP A 88 9.65 -39.04 3.79
CA TRP A 88 8.80 -38.24 2.92
C TRP A 88 9.60 -37.12 2.29
N ILE A 89 9.46 -36.93 0.98
CA ILE A 89 10.11 -35.87 0.19
C ILE A 89 9.13 -35.26 -0.82
N ASN A 90 9.35 -34.01 -1.21
CA ASN A 90 8.56 -33.36 -2.26
C ASN A 90 8.80 -33.98 -3.65
N PRO A 91 7.78 -33.94 -4.53
CA PRO A 91 7.95 -34.32 -5.93
C PRO A 91 8.85 -33.34 -6.69
N LEU A 92 9.58 -33.87 -7.67
CA LEU A 92 10.47 -33.12 -8.55
C LEU A 92 9.67 -32.20 -9.49
N GLY A 93 10.11 -30.96 -9.64
CA GLY A 93 9.58 -30.02 -10.65
C GLY A 93 8.23 -29.39 -10.31
N VAL A 94 7.66 -29.67 -9.13
CA VAL A 94 6.46 -28.97 -8.64
C VAL A 94 6.88 -27.69 -7.93
N HIS A 95 6.27 -26.56 -8.33
CA HIS A 95 6.56 -25.27 -7.71
C HIS A 95 6.19 -25.26 -6.23
N PHE A 96 7.08 -24.73 -5.38
CA PHE A 96 6.94 -24.80 -3.92
C PHE A 96 5.62 -24.23 -3.36
N SER A 97 5.04 -23.22 -4.02
CA SER A 97 3.75 -22.63 -3.61
C SER A 97 2.52 -23.53 -3.80
N LEU A 98 2.67 -24.62 -4.56
CA LEU A 98 1.58 -25.54 -4.90
C LEU A 98 1.57 -26.80 -4.04
N LEU A 99 2.67 -27.08 -3.33
CA LEU A 99 2.82 -28.31 -2.57
C LEU A 99 1.83 -28.41 -1.40
N THR A 100 1.12 -29.53 -1.35
CA THR A 100 0.24 -29.96 -0.27
C THR A 100 0.80 -31.20 0.43
N ALA A 101 0.23 -31.59 1.57
CA ALA A 101 0.64 -32.80 2.28
C ALA A 101 0.44 -34.07 1.43
N GLU A 102 -0.59 -34.10 0.58
CA GLU A 102 -0.93 -35.23 -0.28
C GLU A 102 0.05 -35.40 -1.45
N ASP A 103 0.77 -34.34 -1.83
CA ASP A 103 1.73 -34.39 -2.93
C ASP A 103 3.02 -35.13 -2.57
N MET A 104 3.27 -35.34 -1.27
CA MET A 104 4.54 -35.89 -0.78
C MET A 104 4.71 -37.36 -1.18
N VAL A 105 5.95 -37.70 -1.55
CA VAL A 105 6.36 -39.04 -1.97
C VAL A 105 7.10 -39.71 -0.81
N ARG A 106 6.73 -40.94 -0.47
CA ARG A 106 7.45 -41.72 0.54
C ARG A 106 8.44 -42.66 -0.13
N VAL A 107 9.69 -42.61 0.31
CA VAL A 107 10.81 -43.40 -0.21
C VAL A 107 11.55 -44.15 0.89
N ASP A 108 12.25 -45.23 0.53
CA ASP A 108 13.19 -45.92 1.42
C ASP A 108 14.54 -45.18 1.54
N GLU A 109 15.49 -45.74 2.30
CA GLU A 109 16.83 -45.17 2.50
C GLU A 109 17.66 -45.02 1.21
N HIS A 110 17.28 -45.74 0.14
CA HIS A 110 17.92 -45.71 -1.16
C HIS A 110 17.20 -44.79 -2.16
N GLY A 111 16.06 -44.22 -1.78
CA GLY A 111 15.25 -43.35 -2.65
C GLY A 111 14.24 -44.09 -3.51
N ASN A 112 14.00 -45.38 -3.28
CA ASN A 112 12.97 -46.13 -3.99
C ASN A 112 11.58 -45.79 -3.45
N TYR A 113 10.59 -45.69 -4.32
CA TYR A 113 9.20 -45.43 -3.93
C TYR A 113 8.62 -46.55 -3.05
N VAL A 114 8.06 -46.18 -1.89
CA VAL A 114 7.40 -47.11 -0.95
C VAL A 114 6.04 -46.62 -0.45
N GLY A 115 5.52 -45.50 -0.95
CA GLY A 115 4.18 -45.01 -0.62
C GLY A 115 3.96 -43.52 -0.90
N GLY A 116 2.77 -43.01 -0.58
CA GLY A 116 2.40 -41.62 -0.86
C GLY A 116 2.10 -41.37 -2.34
N ASN A 117 2.26 -40.13 -2.80
CA ASN A 117 1.99 -39.75 -4.19
C ASN A 117 2.93 -40.45 -5.17
N LYS A 118 2.42 -40.88 -6.32
CA LYS A 118 3.22 -41.53 -7.38
C LYS A 118 3.82 -40.48 -8.31
N ALA A 119 4.88 -39.83 -7.86
CA ALA A 119 5.59 -38.80 -8.61
C ALA A 119 7.12 -39.01 -8.53
N PRO A 120 7.89 -38.55 -9.55
CA PRO A 120 9.35 -38.60 -9.50
C PRO A 120 9.89 -37.69 -8.39
N ILE A 121 11.03 -38.06 -7.80
CA ILE A 121 11.76 -37.26 -6.80
C ILE A 121 13.13 -36.85 -7.33
N ASN A 122 13.73 -35.82 -6.72
CA ASN A 122 15.14 -35.53 -6.95
C ASN A 122 16.02 -36.55 -6.21
N LEU A 123 16.39 -37.65 -6.87
CA LEU A 123 17.18 -38.72 -6.25
C LEU A 123 18.55 -38.25 -5.75
N ALA A 124 19.23 -37.42 -6.53
CA ALA A 124 20.52 -36.82 -6.17
C ALA A 124 20.40 -36.00 -4.88
N GLY A 125 19.42 -35.09 -4.83
CA GLY A 125 19.13 -34.30 -3.63
C GLY A 125 18.76 -35.15 -2.41
N PHE A 126 17.99 -36.22 -2.61
CA PHE A 126 17.60 -37.13 -1.54
C PHE A 126 18.77 -37.93 -0.96
N LYS A 127 19.75 -38.34 -1.76
CA LYS A 127 20.93 -39.06 -1.25
C LYS A 127 21.70 -38.27 -0.19
N ILE A 128 21.78 -36.95 -0.32
CA ILE A 128 22.37 -36.06 0.70
C ILE A 128 21.57 -36.18 2.00
N HIS A 129 20.25 -36.06 1.91
CA HIS A 129 19.36 -36.13 3.06
C HIS A 129 19.39 -37.51 3.74
N SER A 130 19.42 -38.59 2.96
CA SER A 130 19.54 -39.96 3.47
C SER A 130 20.83 -40.16 4.27
N ALA A 131 21.97 -39.67 3.78
CA ALA A 131 23.24 -39.73 4.50
C ALA A 131 23.19 -38.92 5.82
N VAL A 132 22.60 -37.72 5.81
CA VAL A 132 22.40 -36.90 7.02
C VAL A 132 21.52 -37.63 8.03
N HIS A 133 20.37 -38.16 7.61
CA HIS A 133 19.47 -38.91 8.48
C HIS A 133 20.08 -40.20 9.04
N LYS A 134 20.98 -40.85 8.30
CA LYS A 134 21.70 -42.04 8.75
C LYS A 134 22.74 -41.68 9.81
N ALA A 135 23.50 -40.61 9.59
CA ALA A 135 24.56 -40.16 10.50
C ALA A 135 24.02 -39.48 11.77
N ARG A 136 22.85 -38.83 11.67
CA ARG A 136 22.20 -38.09 12.74
C ARG A 136 20.76 -38.58 12.96
N PRO A 137 20.58 -39.72 13.68
CA PRO A 137 19.25 -40.26 13.97
C PRO A 137 18.35 -39.30 14.77
N ASP A 138 18.93 -38.35 15.49
CA ASP A 138 18.25 -37.28 16.23
C ASP A 138 17.61 -36.22 15.30
N LEU A 139 18.09 -36.11 14.05
CA LEU A 139 17.59 -35.17 13.06
C LEU A 139 16.59 -35.89 12.14
N ASN A 140 15.31 -35.64 12.38
CA ASN A 140 14.21 -36.24 11.58
C ASN A 140 13.87 -35.41 10.35
N VAL A 141 14.35 -34.17 10.25
CA VAL A 141 14.10 -33.29 9.11
C VAL A 141 15.41 -32.73 8.59
N ALA A 142 15.56 -32.73 7.26
CA ALA A 142 16.61 -32.00 6.55
C ALA A 142 15.97 -31.14 5.45
N CYS A 143 16.40 -29.89 5.31
CA CYS A 143 15.93 -29.00 4.25
C CYS A 143 17.09 -28.26 3.57
N HIS A 144 16.98 -28.15 2.25
CA HIS A 144 17.99 -27.57 1.38
C HIS A 144 17.34 -26.67 0.33
N VAL A 145 17.93 -25.50 0.10
CA VAL A 145 17.51 -24.55 -0.93
C VAL A 145 18.71 -23.83 -1.56
N HIS A 146 18.52 -23.32 -2.77
CA HIS A 146 19.45 -22.43 -3.48
C HIS A 146 19.00 -20.97 -3.34
N SER A 147 18.68 -20.54 -2.12
CA SER A 147 18.25 -19.18 -1.86
C SER A 147 19.33 -18.16 -2.27
N VAL A 148 18.91 -16.99 -2.74
CA VAL A 148 19.81 -16.00 -3.36
C VAL A 148 20.98 -15.62 -2.44
N TRP A 149 20.68 -15.29 -1.17
CA TRP A 149 21.70 -14.83 -0.23
C TRP A 149 22.54 -15.97 0.33
N GLY A 150 21.93 -17.11 0.61
CA GLY A 150 22.62 -18.33 1.00
C GLY A 150 23.63 -18.79 -0.05
N LYS A 151 23.21 -18.83 -1.32
CA LYS A 151 24.08 -19.15 -2.46
C LYS A 151 25.22 -18.12 -2.60
N ALA A 152 24.91 -16.83 -2.54
CA ALA A 152 25.91 -15.77 -2.62
C ALA A 152 26.96 -15.85 -1.49
N PHE A 153 26.51 -15.99 -0.24
CA PHE A 153 27.41 -16.06 0.92
C PHE A 153 28.22 -17.36 0.92
N SER A 154 27.63 -18.48 0.46
CA SER A 154 28.34 -19.75 0.37
C SER A 154 29.57 -19.70 -0.53
N ALA A 155 29.60 -18.81 -1.52
CA ALA A 155 30.75 -18.62 -2.39
C ALA A 155 31.98 -18.06 -1.65
N LEU A 156 31.79 -17.46 -0.46
CA LEU A 156 32.88 -16.94 0.38
C LEU A 156 33.62 -18.04 1.17
N GLY A 157 33.05 -19.25 1.27
CA GLY A 157 33.71 -20.39 1.94
C GLY A 157 34.00 -20.18 3.45
N ARG A 158 33.25 -19.30 4.12
CA ARG A 158 33.47 -18.91 5.53
C ARG A 158 32.22 -19.10 6.39
N LYS A 159 32.42 -19.22 7.71
CA LYS A 159 31.35 -19.30 8.71
C LYS A 159 30.67 -17.94 8.88
N LEU A 160 29.47 -17.95 9.43
CA LEU A 160 28.74 -16.75 9.84
C LEU A 160 29.41 -16.11 11.06
N ASP A 161 29.63 -14.79 10.98
CA ASP A 161 30.02 -13.97 12.12
C ASP A 161 28.81 -13.65 13.04
N MET A 162 29.03 -13.60 14.35
CA MET A 162 27.99 -13.24 15.33
C MET A 162 27.78 -11.72 15.37
N LEU A 163 27.21 -11.13 14.30
CA LEU A 163 27.07 -9.67 14.16
C LEU A 163 25.83 -9.10 14.87
N ASN A 164 24.83 -9.94 15.16
CA ASN A 164 23.57 -9.54 15.76
C ASN A 164 22.97 -10.71 16.55
N GLN A 165 21.93 -10.43 17.34
CA GLN A 165 21.27 -11.40 18.22
C GLN A 165 20.75 -12.65 17.46
N ASP A 166 20.25 -12.45 16.24
CA ASP A 166 19.72 -13.53 15.40
C ASP A 166 20.83 -14.47 14.93
N ALA A 167 22.00 -13.92 14.57
CA ALA A 167 23.18 -14.70 14.20
C ALA A 167 23.64 -15.63 15.33
N CYS A 168 23.43 -15.24 16.60
CA CYS A 168 23.78 -16.06 17.76
C CYS A 168 23.03 -17.39 17.83
N ILE A 169 21.90 -17.58 17.12
CA ILE A 169 21.24 -18.91 16.99
C ILE A 169 22.16 -19.95 16.32
N PHE A 170 23.16 -19.49 15.56
CA PHE A 170 24.14 -20.33 14.88
C PHE A 170 25.50 -20.41 15.60
N TYR A 171 25.63 -19.80 16.78
CA TYR A 171 26.87 -19.86 17.56
C TYR A 171 27.22 -21.31 17.91
N ASN A 172 28.36 -21.80 17.41
CA ASN A 172 28.80 -23.20 17.52
C ASN A 172 27.74 -24.26 17.11
N ASN A 173 26.84 -23.88 16.21
CA ASN A 173 25.73 -24.71 15.74
C ASN A 173 25.67 -24.78 14.19
N HIS A 174 26.74 -24.35 13.52
CA HIS A 174 26.88 -24.45 12.07
C HIS A 174 28.34 -24.62 11.62
N ASP A 175 28.53 -25.13 10.41
CA ASP A 175 29.84 -25.23 9.75
C ASP A 175 29.76 -24.95 8.24
N VAL A 176 30.91 -24.99 7.57
CA VAL A 176 31.05 -24.87 6.12
C VAL A 176 31.55 -26.20 5.56
N TYR A 177 30.78 -26.79 4.65
CA TYR A 177 31.26 -27.86 3.79
C TYR A 177 32.01 -27.23 2.61
N ARG A 178 33.33 -27.42 2.55
CA ARG A 178 34.24 -26.70 1.64
C ARG A 178 34.53 -27.40 0.31
N ASN A 179 33.77 -28.44 -0.02
CA ASN A 179 33.97 -29.16 -1.27
C ASN A 179 32.74 -28.98 -2.16
N PHE A 180 32.95 -28.85 -3.47
CA PHE A 180 31.89 -28.76 -4.47
C PHE A 180 32.14 -29.83 -5.53
N GLY A 181 31.50 -30.99 -5.37
CA GLY A 181 31.70 -32.15 -6.25
C GLY A 181 30.97 -32.08 -7.60
N GLY A 182 30.10 -31.08 -7.80
CA GLY A 182 29.20 -30.98 -8.95
C GLY A 182 27.76 -31.41 -8.61
N VAL A 183 26.98 -31.82 -9.61
CA VAL A 183 25.61 -32.34 -9.37
C VAL A 183 25.74 -33.71 -8.68
N ALA A 184 25.47 -33.73 -7.38
CA ALA A 184 25.67 -34.86 -6.47
C ALA A 184 24.98 -36.17 -6.89
N VAL A 185 25.64 -37.02 -7.69
CA VAL A 185 25.18 -38.39 -7.98
C VAL A 185 25.88 -39.43 -7.08
N GLU A 186 26.99 -39.03 -6.45
CA GLU A 186 27.89 -39.87 -5.66
C GLU A 186 27.45 -39.97 -4.19
N THR A 187 27.38 -41.20 -3.66
CA THR A 187 27.08 -41.49 -2.24
C THR A 187 28.10 -40.82 -1.30
N GLU A 188 29.34 -40.63 -1.76
CA GLU A 188 30.45 -40.05 -1.00
C GLU A 188 30.21 -38.58 -0.62
N GLU A 189 29.55 -37.79 -1.48
CA GLU A 189 29.27 -36.38 -1.18
C GLU A 189 28.27 -36.26 -0.02
N GLY A 190 27.22 -37.09 -0.03
CA GLY A 190 26.26 -37.16 1.07
C GLY A 190 26.93 -37.53 2.40
N GLU A 191 27.84 -38.50 2.39
CA GLU A 191 28.60 -38.89 3.59
C GLU A 191 29.52 -37.78 4.11
N ASN A 192 30.14 -37.02 3.21
CA ASN A 192 31.02 -35.91 3.60
C ASN A 192 30.24 -34.71 4.14
N ILE A 193 29.06 -34.41 3.57
CA ILE A 193 28.12 -33.42 4.14
C ILE A 193 27.65 -33.89 5.52
N ALA A 194 27.32 -35.17 5.68
CA ALA A 194 26.92 -35.74 6.97
C ALA A 194 28.05 -35.66 8.02
N LYS A 195 29.31 -35.87 7.63
CA LYS A 195 30.48 -35.64 8.51
C LYS A 195 30.60 -34.17 8.92
N ALA A 196 30.33 -33.22 8.02
CA ALA A 196 30.40 -31.78 8.32
C ALA A 196 29.30 -31.32 9.30
N PHE A 197 28.15 -31.99 9.34
CA PHE A 197 27.15 -31.77 10.41
C PHE A 197 27.73 -32.11 11.80
N GLY A 198 28.65 -33.07 11.87
CA GLY A 198 29.25 -33.48 13.13
C GLY A 198 28.20 -33.86 14.20
N PRO A 199 28.59 -33.89 15.49
CA PRO A 199 27.69 -34.30 16.56
C PRO A 199 26.66 -33.22 16.94
N THR A 200 26.95 -31.94 16.68
CA THR A 200 26.20 -30.82 17.26
C THR A 200 25.57 -29.88 16.24
N ASN A 201 26.15 -29.72 15.03
CA ASN A 201 25.65 -28.72 14.11
C ASN A 201 24.26 -29.07 13.61
N ARG A 202 23.50 -28.02 13.29
CA ARG A 202 22.15 -28.10 12.72
C ARG A 202 22.01 -27.35 11.41
N ALA A 203 23.08 -26.69 10.97
CA ALA A 203 23.12 -25.94 9.72
C ALA A 203 24.50 -26.06 9.08
N LEU A 204 24.54 -26.12 7.75
CA LEU A 204 25.78 -26.04 6.99
C LEU A 204 25.63 -25.06 5.83
N ILE A 205 26.70 -24.33 5.58
CA ILE A 205 26.93 -23.61 4.34
C ILE A 205 27.64 -24.58 3.39
N LEU A 206 27.00 -24.90 2.27
CA LEU A 206 27.60 -25.73 1.22
C LEU A 206 28.32 -24.80 0.25
N GLN A 207 29.65 -24.77 0.29
CA GLN A 207 30.45 -23.82 -0.47
C GLN A 207 30.10 -23.87 -1.96
N ASN A 208 29.86 -22.69 -2.55
CA ASN A 208 29.43 -22.52 -3.95
C ASN A 208 28.08 -23.16 -4.34
N HIS A 209 27.28 -23.63 -3.38
CA HIS A 209 26.06 -24.39 -3.65
C HIS A 209 24.83 -23.73 -2.99
N GLY A 210 24.80 -23.60 -1.67
CA GLY A 210 23.64 -23.10 -0.95
C GLY A 210 23.64 -23.48 0.53
N LEU A 211 22.46 -23.63 1.12
CA LEU A 211 22.28 -23.90 2.54
C LEU A 211 21.61 -25.24 2.76
N ILE A 212 22.01 -25.96 3.81
CA ILE A 212 21.27 -27.11 4.32
C ILE A 212 21.12 -26.98 5.84
N THR A 213 19.91 -27.19 6.35
CA THR A 213 19.65 -27.20 7.79
C THR A 213 18.86 -28.44 8.18
N ALA A 214 18.90 -28.77 9.46
CA ALA A 214 18.30 -29.97 9.98
C ALA A 214 17.77 -29.79 11.41
N GLY A 215 16.79 -30.62 11.76
CA GLY A 215 16.12 -30.53 13.04
C GLY A 215 15.34 -31.77 13.40
N SER A 216 14.83 -31.80 14.64
CA SER A 216 14.03 -32.90 15.15
C SER A 216 12.60 -32.88 14.61
N ILE A 217 12.13 -31.70 14.19
CA ILE A 217 10.82 -31.44 13.58
C ILE A 217 10.94 -30.39 12.46
N VAL A 218 9.90 -30.30 11.63
CA VAL A 218 9.90 -29.46 10.41
C VAL A 218 10.12 -28.00 10.73
N GLY A 219 9.39 -27.46 11.71
CA GLY A 219 9.47 -26.04 12.03
C GLY A 219 10.86 -25.57 12.43
N GLU A 220 11.60 -26.38 13.20
CA GLU A 220 12.97 -26.04 13.59
C GLU A 220 13.91 -25.95 12.39
N ALA A 221 13.96 -27.00 11.55
CA ALA A 221 14.85 -27.05 10.40
C ALA A 221 14.54 -25.91 9.42
N CYS A 222 13.25 -25.67 9.14
CA CYS A 222 12.82 -24.68 8.16
C CYS A 222 12.99 -23.24 8.66
N TYR A 223 12.77 -22.99 9.95
CA TYR A 223 13.06 -21.67 10.52
C TYR A 223 14.56 -21.38 10.52
N LEU A 224 15.40 -22.36 10.90
CA LEU A 224 16.86 -22.22 10.78
C LEU A 224 17.28 -21.89 9.34
N LEU A 225 16.70 -22.54 8.33
CA LEU A 225 17.01 -22.22 6.93
C LEU A 225 16.65 -20.77 6.57
N CYS A 226 15.44 -20.33 6.92
CA CYS A 226 14.97 -18.97 6.65
C CYS A 226 15.85 -17.93 7.35
N LEU A 227 16.21 -18.20 8.61
CA LEU A 227 17.02 -17.30 9.41
C LEU A 227 18.45 -17.23 8.88
N MET A 228 19.03 -18.38 8.51
CA MET A 228 20.38 -18.46 7.98
C MET A 228 20.53 -17.67 6.68
N ASP A 229 19.56 -17.77 5.76
CA ASP A 229 19.54 -16.96 4.53
C ASP A 229 19.44 -15.46 4.85
N LYS A 230 18.61 -15.08 5.82
CA LYS A 230 18.49 -13.69 6.26
C LYS A 230 19.78 -13.16 6.87
N ILE A 231 20.51 -13.98 7.63
CA ILE A 231 21.81 -13.60 8.19
C ILE A 231 22.86 -13.50 7.07
N CYS A 232 22.82 -14.37 6.06
CA CYS A 232 23.69 -14.27 4.88
C CYS A 232 23.47 -12.91 4.17
N GLU A 233 22.21 -12.48 3.99
CA GLU A 233 21.87 -11.15 3.45
C GLU A 233 22.48 -10.04 4.32
N THR A 234 22.24 -10.09 5.63
CA THR A 234 22.76 -9.09 6.56
C THR A 234 24.28 -9.02 6.51
N GLN A 235 24.98 -10.16 6.53
CA GLN A 235 26.44 -10.19 6.50
C GLN A 235 27.01 -9.65 5.19
N ILE A 236 26.44 -9.99 4.03
CA ILE A 236 26.89 -9.42 2.74
C ILE A 236 26.76 -7.90 2.74
N LYS A 237 25.63 -7.39 3.26
CA LYS A 237 25.38 -5.95 3.36
C LYS A 237 26.34 -5.27 4.33
N THR A 238 26.58 -5.86 5.49
CA THR A 238 27.52 -5.31 6.48
C THR A 238 28.96 -5.39 6.00
N ASP A 239 29.37 -6.49 5.37
CA ASP A 239 30.70 -6.66 4.78
C ASP A 239 30.98 -5.63 3.70
N SER A 240 29.98 -5.28 2.89
CA SER A 240 30.11 -4.24 1.86
C SER A 240 30.43 -2.87 2.47
N VAL A 241 29.90 -2.57 3.65
CA VAL A 241 30.23 -1.34 4.39
C VAL A 241 31.62 -1.44 5.01
N TYR A 242 31.98 -2.58 5.61
CA TYR A 242 33.33 -2.78 6.16
C TYR A 242 34.44 -2.72 5.10
N ALA A 243 34.13 -3.11 3.85
CA ALA A 243 35.07 -2.99 2.73
C ALA A 243 35.49 -1.54 2.42
N SER A 244 34.73 -0.53 2.88
CA SER A 244 35.13 0.88 2.74
C SER A 244 36.31 1.30 3.64
N GLY A 245 36.63 0.52 4.67
CA GLY A 245 37.65 0.87 5.67
C GLY A 245 37.26 1.99 6.64
N LEU A 246 36.04 2.51 6.56
CA LEU A 246 35.55 3.61 7.42
C LEU A 246 35.07 3.13 8.80
N TYR A 247 34.82 1.83 8.96
CA TYR A 247 34.24 1.26 10.17
C TYR A 247 34.91 -0.06 10.53
N ASP A 248 35.17 -0.27 11.82
CA ASP A 248 35.70 -1.52 12.33
C ASP A 248 34.63 -2.61 12.38
N ARG A 249 35.05 -3.86 12.14
CA ARG A 249 34.18 -5.03 12.31
C ARG A 249 33.99 -5.31 13.80
N ILE A 250 32.74 -5.27 14.26
CA ILE A 250 32.38 -5.57 15.65
C ILE A 250 31.55 -6.85 15.66
N VAL A 251 32.04 -7.87 16.36
CA VAL A 251 31.32 -9.14 16.59
C VAL A 251 30.88 -9.21 18.05
N ILE A 252 29.74 -9.85 18.29
CA ILE A 252 29.26 -10.15 19.64
C ILE A 252 30.27 -11.12 20.28
N PRO A 253 30.80 -10.82 21.49
CA PRO A 253 31.77 -11.71 22.14
C PRO A 253 31.15 -13.07 22.51
N ASP A 254 32.02 -14.08 22.60
CA ASP A 254 31.65 -15.50 22.81
C ASP A 254 30.72 -15.72 24.02
N LYS A 255 30.90 -14.96 25.09
CA LYS A 255 30.09 -15.07 26.31
C LYS A 255 28.64 -14.67 26.04
N GLU A 256 28.43 -13.51 25.42
CA GLU A 256 27.11 -12.98 25.07
C GLU A 256 26.45 -13.80 23.96
N ALA A 257 27.24 -14.26 22.97
CA ALA A 257 26.76 -15.14 21.91
C ALA A 257 26.30 -16.49 22.47
N SER A 258 27.07 -17.10 23.36
CA SER A 258 26.71 -18.36 24.03
C SER A 258 25.47 -18.21 24.91
N PHE A 259 25.35 -17.11 25.66
CA PHE A 259 24.16 -16.83 26.47
C PHE A 259 22.92 -16.69 25.59
N THR A 260 23.02 -15.90 24.53
CA THR A 260 21.92 -15.70 23.57
C THR A 260 21.50 -17.01 22.94
N TYR A 261 22.46 -17.81 22.45
CA TYR A 261 22.22 -19.15 21.90
C TYR A 261 21.43 -20.05 22.86
N SER A 262 21.84 -20.10 24.13
CA SER A 262 21.20 -20.96 25.14
C SER A 262 19.71 -20.63 25.37
N ILE A 263 19.32 -19.39 25.07
CA ILE A 263 17.94 -18.91 25.21
C ILE A 263 17.19 -19.07 23.89
N THR A 264 17.75 -18.64 22.76
CA THR A 264 17.01 -18.48 21.50
C THR A 264 17.01 -19.71 20.61
N ALA A 265 18.01 -20.60 20.73
CA ALA A 265 18.17 -21.77 19.86
C ALA A 265 17.47 -23.05 20.38
N THR A 266 16.60 -22.94 21.40
CA THR A 266 15.83 -24.07 21.90
C THR A 266 14.78 -24.54 20.89
N SER A 267 14.47 -25.83 20.88
CA SER A 267 13.43 -26.42 20.03
C SER A 267 12.09 -25.68 20.10
N ALA A 268 11.64 -25.34 21.31
CA ALA A 268 10.41 -24.61 21.53
C ALA A 268 10.44 -23.21 20.88
N ASN A 269 11.53 -22.46 21.03
CA ASN A 269 11.66 -21.13 20.45
C ASN A 269 11.78 -21.16 18.92
N LEU A 270 12.57 -22.09 18.36
CA LEU A 270 12.68 -22.24 16.91
C LEU A 270 11.33 -22.63 16.28
N TYR A 271 10.59 -23.55 16.91
CA TYR A 271 9.25 -23.93 16.47
C TYR A 271 8.26 -22.77 16.58
N ALA A 272 8.29 -22.03 17.69
CA ALA A 272 7.42 -20.86 17.87
C ALA A 272 7.68 -19.78 16.81
N SER A 273 8.94 -19.51 16.51
CA SER A 273 9.32 -18.59 15.45
C SER A 273 8.85 -19.08 14.07
N PHE A 274 8.95 -20.39 13.79
CA PHE A 274 8.36 -20.99 12.58
C PHE A 274 6.85 -20.78 12.51
N CYS A 275 6.13 -20.98 13.62
CA CYS A 275 4.67 -20.88 13.66
C CYS A 275 4.16 -19.53 13.17
N SER A 276 4.89 -18.45 13.45
CA SER A 276 4.52 -17.10 13.00
C SER A 276 4.38 -17.00 11.47
N ASP A 277 5.28 -17.63 10.72
CA ASP A 277 5.24 -17.69 9.26
C ASP A 277 4.32 -18.84 8.77
N TYR A 278 4.29 -19.96 9.49
CA TYR A 278 3.50 -21.14 9.12
C TYR A 278 1.99 -20.89 9.22
N GLU A 279 1.52 -20.17 10.23
CA GLU A 279 0.11 -19.83 10.35
C GLU A 279 -0.39 -19.04 9.13
N LEU A 280 0.43 -18.16 8.56
CA LEU A 280 0.06 -17.44 7.34
C LEU A 280 -0.24 -18.40 6.19
N GLU A 281 0.43 -19.56 6.12
CA GLU A 281 0.27 -20.60 5.09
C GLU A 281 -0.76 -21.69 5.46
N ALA A 282 -0.91 -22.00 6.74
CA ALA A 282 -1.71 -23.10 7.27
C ALA A 282 -3.18 -22.73 7.46
N ILE A 283 -3.48 -21.44 7.59
CA ILE A 283 -4.84 -20.97 7.77
C ILE A 283 -5.66 -21.18 6.48
N PRO A 284 -6.87 -21.80 6.56
CA PRO A 284 -7.73 -21.97 5.39
C PRO A 284 -7.95 -20.66 4.65
N LYS A 285 -7.99 -20.74 3.31
CA LYS A 285 -8.27 -19.60 2.42
C LYS A 285 -9.69 -19.02 2.63
N ASP A 286 -10.54 -19.74 3.37
CA ASP A 286 -11.87 -19.32 3.79
C ASP A 286 -11.83 -18.59 5.15
N PHE A 287 -12.27 -17.33 5.16
CA PHE A 287 -12.24 -16.47 6.35
C PHE A 287 -13.23 -16.94 7.45
N LYS A 288 -14.23 -17.75 7.14
CA LYS A 288 -15.16 -18.29 8.16
C LYS A 288 -14.47 -19.29 9.11
N LEU A 289 -13.59 -20.14 8.57
CA LEU A 289 -12.82 -21.11 9.37
C LEU A 289 -11.63 -20.47 10.10
N ARG A 290 -11.13 -19.31 9.62
CA ARG A 290 -10.15 -18.45 10.32
C ARG A 290 -10.62 -18.01 11.71
N LYS A 291 -11.89 -17.60 11.82
CA LYS A 291 -12.50 -17.13 13.08
C LYS A 291 -12.77 -18.28 14.06
N LEU A 292 -12.95 -19.51 13.57
CA LEU A 292 -13.15 -20.72 14.36
C LEU A 292 -11.83 -21.33 14.86
N ALA A 293 -10.74 -21.18 14.11
CA ALA A 293 -9.45 -21.79 14.43
C ALA A 293 -8.61 -21.00 15.46
N ARG A 294 -8.87 -19.70 15.64
CA ARG A 294 -8.19 -18.88 16.67
C ARG A 294 -9.10 -18.61 17.86
N LYS A 295 -8.77 -19.18 19.02
CA LYS A 295 -9.25 -18.62 20.31
C LYS A 295 -8.64 -17.23 20.47
N PRO A 296 -9.43 -16.18 20.76
CA PRO A 296 -8.90 -14.84 20.95
C PRO A 296 -7.91 -14.84 22.13
N ILE A 297 -6.73 -14.26 21.91
CA ILE A 297 -5.79 -13.89 22.99
C ILE A 297 -6.53 -12.82 23.81
N ARG A 298 -6.98 -13.20 25.01
CA ARG A 298 -7.69 -12.31 25.94
C ARG A 298 -6.66 -11.43 26.65
N PHE A 299 -6.60 -10.16 26.28
CA PHE A 299 -6.11 -9.13 27.18
C PHE A 299 -7.21 -8.80 28.21
N VAL A 300 -6.78 -8.48 29.44
CA VAL A 300 -7.60 -8.34 30.65
C VAL A 300 -8.71 -7.28 30.52
N ASP A 301 -9.78 -7.53 31.27
CA ASP A 301 -11.14 -6.95 31.38
C ASP A 301 -11.45 -5.53 30.80
N PRO A 302 -12.34 -5.44 29.79
CA PRO A 302 -12.91 -4.18 29.27
C PRO A 302 -13.95 -3.49 30.18
N ASN A 303 -14.33 -4.06 31.34
CA ASN A 303 -15.44 -3.54 32.15
C ASN A 303 -15.13 -2.31 33.01
N SER A 304 -13.97 -1.67 32.90
CA SER A 304 -13.69 -0.50 33.75
C SER A 304 -14.29 0.82 33.25
N ILE A 305 -14.77 0.96 32.00
CA ILE A 305 -15.47 2.20 31.59
C ILE A 305 -16.60 1.91 30.60
N ASN A 306 -17.80 2.27 31.04
CA ASN A 306 -19.09 2.07 30.41
C ASN A 306 -19.43 3.31 29.54
N PHE A 307 -19.51 3.19 28.21
CA PHE A 307 -20.20 4.17 27.37
C PHE A 307 -21.06 3.51 26.30
N ARG A 308 -22.28 4.02 26.19
CA ARG A 308 -23.43 3.51 25.45
C ARG A 308 -23.20 3.49 23.92
N LYS A 309 -23.79 2.47 23.27
CA LYS A 309 -23.80 2.17 21.82
C LYS A 309 -24.13 3.38 20.93
N PRO A 310 -23.56 3.43 19.71
CA PRO A 310 -24.40 3.21 18.52
C PRO A 310 -23.82 2.25 17.45
N VAL A 311 -24.76 1.58 16.78
CA VAL A 311 -24.76 0.93 15.45
C VAL A 311 -23.39 0.59 14.83
N THR A 312 -22.86 -0.61 15.14
CA THR A 312 -21.54 -1.11 14.68
C THR A 312 -21.60 -2.53 14.08
N LEU A 313 -22.77 -2.99 13.62
CA LEU A 313 -22.98 -4.41 13.27
C LEU A 313 -23.10 -4.74 11.77
N LEU A 314 -22.87 -3.79 10.86
CA LEU A 314 -22.97 -4.05 9.41
C LEU A 314 -21.73 -3.64 8.60
N THR A 315 -20.66 -3.18 9.24
CA THR A 315 -19.45 -2.66 8.59
C THR A 315 -18.34 -3.70 8.37
N GLU A 316 -18.32 -4.81 9.10
CA GLU A 316 -17.22 -5.79 9.04
C GLU A 316 -17.41 -6.90 7.99
N HIS A 317 -18.64 -7.14 7.53
CA HIS A 317 -18.92 -8.29 6.64
C HIS A 317 -18.46 -8.10 5.19
N ALA A 318 -18.33 -6.87 4.74
CA ALA A 318 -18.10 -6.56 3.32
C ALA A 318 -16.63 -6.22 2.99
N THR A 319 -15.82 -5.87 3.99
CA THR A 319 -14.40 -5.57 3.77
C THR A 319 -13.52 -6.80 3.59
N LEU A 320 -14.02 -7.99 3.93
CA LEU A 320 -13.23 -9.22 4.02
C LEU A 320 -13.37 -10.15 2.80
N GLU A 321 -14.34 -9.92 1.91
CA GLU A 321 -14.50 -10.73 0.68
C GLU A 321 -13.53 -10.33 -0.45
N LEU A 322 -12.90 -9.16 -0.37
CA LEU A 322 -12.15 -8.58 -1.48
C LEU A 322 -10.68 -8.97 -1.56
N GLU A 323 -10.07 -9.44 -0.46
CA GLU A 323 -8.61 -9.65 -0.40
C GLU A 323 -8.14 -11.06 -0.83
N SER A 324 -9.04 -11.98 -1.19
CA SER A 324 -8.69 -13.39 -1.53
C SER A 324 -8.79 -13.76 -3.03
N THR A 325 -8.90 -12.75 -3.89
CA THR A 325 -9.31 -12.93 -5.27
C THR A 325 -8.08 -13.02 -6.23
N LYS A 326 -8.31 -13.42 -7.50
CA LYS A 326 -7.31 -13.44 -8.59
C LYS A 326 -6.56 -12.09 -8.71
N GLU A 327 -7.19 -11.04 -8.21
CA GLU A 327 -6.82 -9.65 -8.27
C GLU A 327 -5.82 -9.23 -7.17
N ALA A 328 -5.75 -9.93 -6.02
CA ALA A 328 -4.67 -9.76 -5.03
C ALA A 328 -3.32 -10.27 -5.58
N ARG A 329 -3.35 -11.29 -6.45
CA ARG A 329 -2.17 -11.73 -7.22
C ARG A 329 -1.77 -10.67 -8.26
N GLU A 330 -2.71 -9.89 -8.79
CA GLU A 330 -2.44 -8.81 -9.73
C GLU A 330 -1.89 -7.54 -9.06
N ASP A 331 -2.28 -7.21 -7.82
CA ASP A 331 -1.61 -6.14 -7.04
C ASP A 331 -0.17 -6.55 -6.68
N ALA A 332 0.08 -7.83 -6.39
CA ALA A 332 1.43 -8.34 -6.20
C ALA A 332 2.26 -8.29 -7.49
N LEU A 333 1.66 -8.61 -8.65
CA LEU A 333 2.29 -8.43 -9.96
C LEU A 333 2.54 -6.96 -10.28
N TYR A 334 1.67 -6.04 -9.85
CA TYR A 334 1.88 -4.60 -9.98
C TYR A 334 3.09 -4.13 -9.18
N ARG A 335 3.16 -4.52 -7.90
CA ARG A 335 4.31 -4.18 -7.05
C ARG A 335 5.60 -4.73 -7.64
N LYS A 336 5.56 -5.94 -8.18
CA LYS A 336 6.68 -6.55 -8.90
C LYS A 336 7.03 -5.84 -10.22
N TYR A 337 6.03 -5.36 -10.96
CA TYR A 337 6.22 -4.56 -12.17
C TYR A 337 6.83 -3.17 -11.87
N LEU A 338 6.36 -2.53 -10.80
CA LEU A 338 6.97 -1.31 -10.26
C LEU A 338 8.41 -1.58 -9.84
N GLU A 339 8.70 -2.68 -9.15
CA GLU A 339 10.05 -3.10 -8.80
C GLU A 339 10.94 -3.34 -10.03
N THR A 340 10.40 -3.88 -11.13
CA THR A 340 11.14 -4.01 -12.42
C THR A 340 11.41 -2.68 -13.11
N LEU A 341 10.62 -1.64 -12.81
CA LEU A 341 10.84 -0.25 -13.21
C LEU A 341 11.70 0.52 -12.17
N GLY A 342 12.42 -0.18 -11.28
CA GLY A 342 13.33 0.47 -10.32
C GLY A 342 12.63 1.14 -9.13
N TRP A 343 11.33 0.92 -8.91
CA TRP A 343 10.66 1.34 -7.67
C TRP A 343 11.03 0.43 -6.51
N HIS A 344 12.13 0.77 -5.85
CA HIS A 344 12.42 0.27 -4.52
C HIS A 344 11.68 1.14 -3.48
N LEU A 345 10.48 0.74 -3.06
CA LEU A 345 9.96 1.18 -1.77
C LEU A 345 10.76 0.46 -0.67
N GLY A 346 12.00 0.91 -0.49
CA GLY A 346 12.94 0.38 0.48
C GLY A 346 12.29 0.25 1.86
N GLY A 347 12.48 -0.92 2.47
CA GLY A 347 12.29 -1.11 3.91
C GLY A 347 13.01 0.01 4.67
N TRP A 348 12.35 0.48 5.72
CA TRP A 348 12.77 1.47 6.72
C TRP A 348 14.27 1.84 6.65
N SER A 349 14.56 3.13 6.42
CA SER A 349 15.84 3.87 6.60
C SER A 349 16.64 4.35 5.37
N SER A 350 16.38 3.93 4.13
CA SER A 350 17.30 4.26 3.01
C SER A 350 17.06 5.58 2.26
N TRP A 351 15.97 6.32 2.50
CA TRP A 351 15.48 7.31 1.53
C TRP A 351 15.65 8.79 1.94
N MET A 352 16.19 9.10 3.13
CA MET A 352 16.65 10.46 3.49
C MET A 352 17.99 10.42 4.25
N LEU A 353 19.11 10.37 3.54
CA LEU A 353 20.42 10.63 4.14
C LEU A 353 20.50 12.11 4.54
N GLY A 354 20.79 12.41 5.82
CA GLY A 354 21.07 13.77 6.30
C GLY A 354 19.90 14.55 6.93
N VAL A 355 18.78 13.90 7.28
CA VAL A 355 17.70 14.53 8.06
C VAL A 355 17.42 13.71 9.33
N ASP A 356 17.57 14.34 10.51
CA ASP A 356 17.27 13.71 11.79
C ASP A 356 15.76 13.76 12.10
N PHE A 357 15.14 12.58 12.21
CA PHE A 357 13.74 12.44 12.62
C PHE A 357 13.61 12.03 14.08
N SER A 358 12.61 12.59 14.76
CA SER A 358 12.06 11.92 15.95
C SER A 358 11.39 10.61 15.55
N ALA A 359 11.29 9.64 16.46
CA ALA A 359 10.62 8.35 16.17
C ALA A 359 9.17 8.52 15.68
N ASN A 360 8.47 9.53 16.21
CA ASN A 360 7.12 9.87 15.77
C ASN A 360 7.11 10.47 14.37
N ASP A 361 7.98 11.43 14.07
CA ASP A 361 8.01 12.06 12.75
C ASP A 361 8.45 11.07 11.65
N ALA A 362 9.34 10.12 11.97
CA ALA A 362 9.70 9.03 11.06
C ALA A 362 8.49 8.14 10.71
N LEU A 363 7.69 7.77 11.70
CA LEU A 363 6.45 7.00 11.50
C LEU A 363 5.45 7.76 10.62
N LEU A 364 5.25 9.05 10.88
CA LEU A 364 4.32 9.88 10.12
C LEU A 364 4.77 10.05 8.67
N TYR A 365 6.06 10.27 8.46
CA TYR A 365 6.59 10.38 7.11
C TYR A 365 6.49 9.05 6.36
N ASP A 366 6.83 7.93 6.99
CA ASP A 366 6.66 6.60 6.37
C ASP A 366 5.20 6.34 6.00
N ALA A 367 4.26 6.68 6.89
CA ALA A 367 2.83 6.61 6.62
C ALA A 367 2.38 7.53 5.46
N PHE A 368 3.01 8.70 5.30
CA PHE A 368 2.76 9.55 4.14
C PHE A 368 3.27 8.91 2.84
N VAL A 369 4.52 8.47 2.81
CA VAL A 369 5.18 7.91 1.61
C VAL A 369 4.54 6.60 1.18
N LYS A 370 4.46 5.63 2.07
CA LYS A 370 4.00 4.27 1.77
C LYS A 370 2.49 4.12 1.85
N GLY A 371 1.82 5.09 2.46
CA GLY A 371 0.39 5.06 2.71
C GLY A 371 -0.36 6.11 1.92
N PHE A 372 -0.31 7.36 2.40
CA PHE A 372 -1.10 8.47 1.86
C PHE A 372 -0.84 8.68 0.36
N MET A 373 0.42 8.87 -0.04
CA MET A 373 0.80 9.14 -1.43
C MET A 373 0.40 8.01 -2.39
N VAL A 374 0.55 6.76 -1.97
CA VAL A 374 0.11 5.58 -2.75
C VAL A 374 -1.41 5.58 -2.91
N ALA A 375 -2.16 5.91 -1.85
CA ALA A 375 -3.61 5.95 -1.92
C ALA A 375 -4.13 7.00 -2.93
N ILE A 376 -3.47 8.16 -3.00
CA ILE A 376 -3.85 9.31 -3.85
C ILE A 376 -3.17 9.35 -5.23
N SER A 377 -2.41 8.32 -5.61
CA SER A 377 -1.76 8.19 -6.93
C SER A 377 -2.55 7.19 -7.82
N PRO A 378 -3.55 7.65 -8.59
CA PRO A 378 -4.59 6.79 -9.16
C PRO A 378 -4.24 6.03 -10.45
N GLN A 379 -3.24 6.47 -11.23
CA GLN A 379 -3.06 5.97 -12.60
C GLN A 379 -1.71 5.30 -12.83
N LEU A 380 -1.69 4.35 -13.77
CA LEU A 380 -0.45 3.87 -14.35
C LEU A 380 0.10 4.94 -15.29
N SER A 381 1.12 5.66 -14.85
CA SER A 381 1.82 6.71 -15.58
C SER A 381 3.32 6.46 -15.60
N HIS A 382 4.05 7.24 -16.41
CA HIS A 382 5.51 7.17 -16.45
C HIS A 382 6.11 7.36 -15.05
N GLU A 383 7.14 6.59 -14.70
CA GLU A 383 7.73 6.53 -13.36
C GLU A 383 8.17 7.90 -12.83
N SER A 384 8.69 8.76 -13.70
CA SER A 384 9.17 10.11 -13.36
C SER A 384 8.06 11.13 -13.18
N LEU A 385 6.82 10.79 -13.57
CA LEU A 385 5.62 11.63 -13.42
C LEU A 385 4.73 11.19 -12.24
N GLN A 386 5.01 10.03 -11.65
CA GLN A 386 4.24 9.55 -10.50
C GLN A 386 4.29 10.58 -9.35
N PRO A 387 3.16 10.90 -8.69
CA PRO A 387 3.11 11.91 -7.65
C PRO A 387 4.14 11.70 -6.55
N SER A 388 4.39 10.45 -6.17
CA SER A 388 5.39 10.14 -5.15
C SER A 388 6.83 10.43 -5.60
N SER A 389 7.17 10.18 -6.87
CA SER A 389 8.49 10.48 -7.46
C SER A 389 8.76 11.98 -7.53
N VAL A 390 7.70 12.78 -7.71
CA VAL A 390 7.78 14.23 -7.87
C VAL A 390 7.76 14.96 -6.53
N VAL A 391 6.87 14.55 -5.62
CA VAL A 391 6.57 15.29 -4.38
C VAL A 391 7.53 14.92 -3.24
N ILE A 392 7.83 13.63 -3.06
CA ILE A 392 8.61 13.16 -1.90
C ILE A 392 10.01 13.78 -1.85
N PRO A 393 10.80 13.83 -2.95
CA PRO A 393 12.15 14.38 -2.88
C PRO A 393 12.20 15.85 -2.43
N ARG A 394 11.14 16.62 -2.63
CA ARG A 394 11.10 18.03 -2.20
C ARG A 394 11.01 18.20 -0.68
N GLY A 395 10.51 17.18 0.04
CA GLY A 395 10.52 17.17 1.51
C GLY A 395 11.92 17.07 2.12
N LEU A 396 12.92 16.60 1.37
CA LEU A 396 14.32 16.55 1.86
C LEU A 396 14.85 17.95 2.19
N HIS A 397 14.52 18.92 1.34
CA HIS A 397 15.11 20.25 1.38
C HIS A 397 14.19 21.33 1.97
N ASN A 398 12.92 21.00 2.25
CA ASN A 398 11.94 21.96 2.76
C ASN A 398 11.28 21.45 4.06
N PRO A 399 11.66 21.98 5.24
CA PRO A 399 11.09 21.58 6.54
C PRO A 399 9.57 21.80 6.64
N THR A 400 9.06 22.91 6.12
CA THR A 400 7.63 23.23 6.13
C THR A 400 6.82 22.20 5.35
N LEU A 401 7.35 21.78 4.20
CA LEU A 401 6.74 20.73 3.38
C LEU A 401 6.74 19.37 4.10
N ARG A 402 7.78 19.04 4.88
CA ARG A 402 7.77 17.83 5.73
C ARG A 402 6.65 17.86 6.76
N HIS A 403 6.33 19.02 7.31
CA HIS A 403 5.25 19.12 8.29
C HIS A 403 3.87 18.91 7.66
N VAL A 404 3.68 19.35 6.41
CA VAL A 404 2.50 18.96 5.61
C VAL A 404 2.46 17.43 5.42
N PHE A 405 3.59 16.81 5.12
CA PHE A 405 3.67 15.35 4.97
C PHE A 405 3.31 14.63 6.27
N TYR A 406 3.77 15.13 7.43
CA TYR A 406 3.38 14.58 8.73
C TYR A 406 1.88 14.66 8.99
N ALA A 407 1.26 15.81 8.67
CA ALA A 407 -0.18 15.98 8.83
C ALA A 407 -0.97 14.98 7.95
N CYS A 408 -0.52 14.78 6.72
CA CYS A 408 -1.11 13.81 5.79
C CYS A 408 -0.88 12.35 6.21
N GLY A 409 0.32 12.03 6.72
CA GLY A 409 0.64 10.71 7.26
C GLY A 409 -0.17 10.38 8.51
N ALA A 410 -0.35 11.34 9.42
CA ALA A 410 -1.23 11.19 10.59
C ALA A 410 -2.69 10.97 10.17
N THR A 411 -3.17 11.74 9.19
CA THR A 411 -4.49 11.54 8.57
C THR A 411 -4.65 10.14 7.99
N TYR A 412 -3.63 9.59 7.34
CA TYR A 412 -3.68 8.23 6.81
C TYR A 412 -3.74 7.18 7.92
N LEU A 413 -2.96 7.36 8.99
CA LEU A 413 -2.96 6.44 10.15
C LEU A 413 -4.30 6.47 10.89
N SER A 414 -5.00 7.62 10.90
CA SER A 414 -6.26 7.77 11.63
C SER A 414 -7.38 6.83 11.15
N TRP A 415 -7.27 6.31 9.92
CA TRP A 415 -8.21 5.31 9.39
C TRP A 415 -8.31 4.05 10.25
N LYS A 416 -7.16 3.51 10.73
CA LYS A 416 -7.14 2.33 11.63
C LYS A 416 -6.91 2.68 13.09
N ARG A 417 -6.40 3.89 13.36
CA ARG A 417 -5.98 4.35 14.69
C ARG A 417 -6.61 5.70 14.99
N PRO A 418 -7.90 5.73 15.42
CA PRO A 418 -8.66 6.97 15.61
C PRO A 418 -7.94 8.02 16.47
N GLU A 419 -7.07 7.60 17.38
CA GLU A 419 -6.22 8.47 18.20
C GLU A 419 -5.31 9.40 17.39
N TYR A 420 -4.95 9.05 16.15
CA TYR A 420 -4.17 9.91 15.25
C TYR A 420 -5.00 11.04 14.63
N ARG A 421 -6.32 11.08 14.79
CA ARG A 421 -7.17 12.13 14.20
C ARG A 421 -6.90 13.49 14.82
N GLU A 422 -6.91 13.57 16.16
CA GLU A 422 -6.57 14.82 16.87
C GLU A 422 -5.13 15.23 16.57
N PHE A 423 -4.22 14.27 16.55
CA PHE A 423 -2.82 14.50 16.24
C PHE A 423 -2.60 15.01 14.80
N ALA A 424 -3.37 14.50 13.83
CA ALA A 424 -3.34 14.98 12.46
C ALA A 424 -3.78 16.44 12.37
N GLU A 425 -4.78 16.85 13.15
CA GLU A 425 -5.25 18.24 13.20
C GLU A 425 -4.23 19.14 13.90
N GLN A 426 -3.59 18.68 14.97
CA GLN A 426 -2.50 19.42 15.62
C GLN A 426 -1.33 19.67 14.67
N LYS A 427 -0.89 18.65 13.92
CA LYS A 427 0.18 18.79 12.90
C LYS A 427 -0.24 19.70 11.75
N PHE A 428 -1.51 19.65 11.31
CA PHE A 428 -2.06 20.57 10.34
C PHE A 428 -2.01 22.03 10.83
N LEU A 429 -2.47 22.31 12.05
CA LEU A 429 -2.41 23.66 12.61
C LEU A 429 -0.97 24.15 12.76
N GLN A 430 -0.04 23.26 13.10
CA GLN A 430 1.39 23.58 13.14
C GLN A 430 1.93 23.97 11.76
N CYS A 431 1.66 23.17 10.71
CA CYS A 431 2.15 23.50 9.36
C CYS A 431 1.58 24.83 8.85
N MET A 432 0.32 25.14 9.16
CA MET A 432 -0.29 26.43 8.82
C MET A 432 0.41 27.61 9.51
N LYS A 433 0.73 27.48 10.81
CA LYS A 433 1.46 28.53 11.56
C LYS A 433 2.85 28.77 11.00
N GLU A 434 3.56 27.72 10.64
CA GLU A 434 4.92 27.83 10.09
C GLU A 434 4.92 28.42 8.67
N MET A 435 3.99 28.01 7.81
CA MET A 435 3.81 28.65 6.51
C MET A 435 3.50 30.13 6.69
N GLN A 436 2.56 30.49 7.59
CA GLN A 436 2.25 31.89 7.87
C GLN A 436 3.47 32.66 8.37
N TRP A 437 4.24 32.09 9.29
CA TRP A 437 5.47 32.70 9.78
C TRP A 437 6.47 32.92 8.64
N PHE A 438 6.67 31.93 7.77
CA PHE A 438 7.58 32.04 6.63
C PHE A 438 7.14 33.16 5.67
N LEU A 439 5.85 33.19 5.31
CA LEU A 439 5.28 34.18 4.40
C LEU A 439 5.38 35.60 4.98
N ASN A 440 5.21 35.78 6.29
CA ASN A 440 5.35 37.09 6.92
C ASN A 440 6.79 37.64 6.93
N GLN A 441 7.79 36.77 6.79
CA GLN A 441 9.20 37.13 6.89
C GLN A 441 9.88 37.24 5.52
N ASN A 442 9.28 36.69 4.45
CA ASN A 442 9.92 36.56 3.14
C ASN A 442 9.02 37.11 2.04
N SER A 443 9.58 37.92 1.15
CA SER A 443 8.91 38.28 -0.09
C SER A 443 8.95 37.09 -1.05
N LEU A 444 7.81 36.75 -1.65
CA LEU A 444 7.78 35.70 -2.66
C LEU A 444 8.10 36.27 -4.03
N VAL A 445 8.83 35.48 -4.81
CA VAL A 445 9.26 35.80 -6.16
C VAL A 445 8.55 34.93 -7.20
N GLY A 446 7.55 34.14 -6.77
CA GLY A 446 6.63 33.31 -7.57
C GLY A 446 7.29 32.16 -8.32
N ASN A 447 8.34 31.59 -7.73
CA ASN A 447 8.94 30.30 -8.10
C ASN A 447 8.85 29.28 -6.95
N GLU A 448 7.95 29.52 -5.98
CA GLU A 448 7.78 28.71 -4.78
C GLU A 448 6.99 27.42 -5.04
N ASP A 449 7.59 26.51 -5.82
CA ASP A 449 7.09 25.15 -6.07
C ASP A 449 6.59 24.48 -4.79
N TRP A 450 7.34 24.65 -3.69
CA TRP A 450 7.03 24.07 -2.39
C TRP A 450 5.68 24.55 -1.83
N LEU A 451 5.31 25.80 -2.07
CA LEU A 451 4.07 26.39 -1.57
C LEU A 451 2.88 25.82 -2.33
N LEU A 452 2.99 25.69 -3.66
CA LEU A 452 1.97 25.04 -4.48
C LEU A 452 1.80 23.56 -4.09
N ILE A 453 2.90 22.84 -3.88
CA ILE A 453 2.87 21.45 -3.39
C ILE A 453 2.15 21.40 -2.03
N CYS A 454 2.44 22.31 -1.10
CA CYS A 454 1.74 22.38 0.19
C CYS A 454 0.22 22.54 0.01
N MET A 455 -0.22 23.53 -0.78
CA MET A 455 -1.65 23.80 -0.96
C MET A 455 -2.40 22.63 -1.61
N VAL A 456 -1.84 22.05 -2.68
CA VAL A 456 -2.45 20.91 -3.38
C VAL A 456 -2.47 19.66 -2.48
N THR A 457 -1.42 19.42 -1.70
CA THR A 457 -1.36 18.26 -0.78
C THR A 457 -2.33 18.41 0.39
N LEU A 458 -2.47 19.62 0.94
CA LEU A 458 -3.45 19.92 1.99
C LEU A 458 -4.89 19.84 1.48
N CYS A 459 -5.15 20.30 0.25
CA CYS A 459 -6.43 20.09 -0.44
C CYS A 459 -6.78 18.60 -0.51
N LEU A 460 -5.82 17.76 -0.90
CA LEU A 460 -5.99 16.30 -0.92
C LEU A 460 -6.22 15.71 0.47
N ARG A 461 -5.53 16.20 1.52
CA ARG A 461 -5.75 15.77 2.92
C ARG A 461 -7.19 16.02 3.35
N GLU A 462 -7.69 17.24 3.16
CA GLU A 462 -9.05 17.62 3.56
C GLU A 462 -10.09 16.77 2.83
N LYS A 463 -9.89 16.51 1.54
CA LYS A 463 -10.76 15.63 0.74
C LYS A 463 -10.69 14.17 1.21
N TYR A 464 -9.51 13.71 1.60
CA TYR A 464 -9.29 12.35 2.06
C TYR A 464 -10.05 12.06 3.36
N GLN A 465 -10.12 13.05 4.26
CA GLN A 465 -10.90 13.00 5.49
C GLN A 465 -12.39 13.33 5.28
N CYS A 466 -12.69 14.23 4.35
CA CYS A 466 -14.01 14.82 4.10
C CYS A 466 -14.60 15.45 5.37
N GLU A 467 -13.76 16.18 6.11
CA GLU A 467 -14.11 16.85 7.38
C GLU A 467 -14.41 18.34 7.22
N ASN A 468 -13.97 18.97 6.11
CA ASN A 468 -14.18 20.39 5.89
C ASN A 468 -14.02 20.80 4.41
N THR A 469 -15.10 20.70 3.64
CA THR A 469 -15.21 21.24 2.27
C THR A 469 -14.87 22.73 2.15
N ALA A 470 -15.08 23.57 3.17
CA ALA A 470 -14.73 24.99 3.10
C ALA A 470 -13.21 25.21 3.12
N ARG A 471 -12.48 24.45 3.96
CA ARG A 471 -11.00 24.40 3.92
C ARG A 471 -10.50 23.88 2.58
N ASN A 472 -11.15 22.85 2.03
CA ASN A 472 -10.82 22.32 0.72
C ASN A 472 -10.96 23.39 -0.39
N ALA A 473 -12.08 24.13 -0.42
CA ALA A 473 -12.28 25.25 -1.34
C ALA A 473 -11.24 26.36 -1.16
N PHE A 474 -10.88 26.68 0.08
CA PHE A 474 -9.81 27.64 0.39
C PHE A 474 -8.46 27.21 -0.23
N PHE A 475 -8.01 25.98 0.01
CA PHE A 475 -6.74 25.48 -0.54
C PHE A 475 -6.75 25.41 -2.06
N LEU A 476 -7.92 25.12 -2.65
CA LEU A 476 -8.10 25.14 -4.09
C LEU A 476 -7.91 26.54 -4.67
N ILE A 477 -8.56 27.55 -4.09
CA ILE A 477 -8.43 28.94 -4.54
C ILE A 477 -6.98 29.42 -4.40
N ALA A 478 -6.36 29.17 -3.24
CA ALA A 478 -4.97 29.52 -3.01
C ALA A 478 -4.04 28.87 -4.04
N SER A 479 -4.29 27.60 -4.39
CA SER A 479 -3.52 26.91 -5.44
C SER A 479 -3.66 27.58 -6.80
N LEU A 480 -4.87 27.97 -7.20
CA LEU A 480 -5.09 28.67 -8.48
C LEU A 480 -4.34 30.00 -8.54
N GLN A 481 -4.41 30.80 -7.48
CA GLN A 481 -3.72 32.08 -7.42
C GLN A 481 -2.19 31.91 -7.49
N ILE A 482 -1.65 30.91 -6.80
CA ILE A 482 -0.22 30.57 -6.89
C ILE A 482 0.14 30.14 -8.33
N ILE A 483 -0.68 29.32 -8.98
CA ILE A 483 -0.47 28.90 -10.37
C ILE A 483 -0.47 30.12 -11.31
N GLU A 484 -1.36 31.08 -11.11
CA GLU A 484 -1.39 32.31 -11.92
C GLU A 484 -0.11 33.14 -11.74
N CYS A 485 0.33 33.36 -10.49
CA CYS A 485 1.61 34.03 -10.22
C CYS A 485 2.77 33.27 -10.85
N TRP A 486 2.76 31.95 -10.74
CA TRP A 486 3.79 31.07 -11.29
C TRP A 486 3.86 31.12 -12.83
N LEU A 487 2.71 31.16 -13.50
CA LEU A 487 2.61 31.33 -14.95
C LEU A 487 3.00 32.75 -15.42
N LEU A 488 2.65 33.78 -14.64
CA LEU A 488 3.01 35.18 -14.93
C LEU A 488 4.52 35.41 -14.83
N ASN A 489 5.20 34.77 -13.90
CA ASN A 489 6.66 34.85 -13.77
C ASN A 489 7.44 34.25 -14.92
N ARG A 490 6.87 33.28 -15.66
CA ARG A 490 7.44 32.83 -16.93
C ARG A 490 7.36 33.92 -18.01
N ASN A 491 6.55 34.96 -17.80
CA ASN A 491 6.15 35.92 -18.83
C ASN A 491 6.41 37.42 -18.56
N LEU A 492 6.98 37.91 -17.42
CA LEU A 492 7.59 39.26 -17.17
C LEU A 492 7.78 39.56 -15.63
N PRO A 493 8.56 40.59 -15.18
CA PRO A 493 8.91 40.83 -13.75
C PRO A 493 7.82 41.52 -12.89
N PHE A 494 7.88 41.35 -11.56
CA PHE A 494 6.75 41.25 -10.63
C PHE A 494 6.53 42.45 -9.66
N GLU A 495 5.34 43.07 -9.66
CA GLU A 495 4.88 44.03 -8.62
C GLU A 495 3.56 43.61 -7.90
N SER A 496 2.89 42.53 -8.34
CA SER A 496 1.55 42.15 -7.86
C SER A 496 1.50 41.09 -6.74
N PHE A 497 2.63 40.54 -6.29
CA PHE A 497 2.64 39.43 -5.31
C PHE A 497 2.21 39.87 -3.90
N ASN A 498 2.65 41.06 -3.49
CA ASN A 498 2.48 41.52 -2.10
C ASN A 498 0.99 41.71 -1.73
N GLN A 499 0.12 42.03 -2.70
CA GLN A 499 -1.33 42.15 -2.48
C GLN A 499 -2.03 40.79 -2.26
N LEU A 500 -1.52 39.71 -2.86
CA LEU A 500 -2.02 38.35 -2.65
C LEU A 500 -1.62 37.82 -1.27
N LEU A 501 -0.43 38.20 -0.80
CA LEU A 501 0.12 37.82 0.49
C LEU A 501 -0.64 38.47 1.66
N ASP A 502 -1.02 39.74 1.53
CA ASP A 502 -1.86 40.42 2.52
C ASP A 502 -3.27 39.79 2.65
N ALA A 503 -3.77 39.16 1.58
CA ALA A 503 -5.02 38.38 1.59
C ALA A 503 -4.90 37.05 2.36
N LEU A 504 -3.73 36.39 2.29
CA LEU A 504 -3.43 35.12 2.94
C LEU A 504 -3.17 35.27 4.45
N VAL A 505 -2.86 36.47 4.92
CA VAL A 505 -2.28 36.72 6.25
C VAL A 505 -3.27 37.27 7.31
N LEU A 506 -4.49 37.72 6.95
CA LEU A 506 -5.42 38.34 7.92
C LEU A 506 -6.87 37.78 7.82
N ASN A 507 -7.25 36.80 8.65
CA ASN A 507 -7.86 37.10 9.96
C ASN A 507 -8.38 35.84 10.69
N LYS A 508 -8.21 35.89 12.01
CA LYS A 508 -8.59 34.88 12.99
C LYS A 508 -10.03 34.40 12.79
N THR A 509 -10.25 33.09 12.95
CA THR A 509 -11.54 32.42 13.16
C THR A 509 -12.58 32.38 12.02
N ASN A 510 -12.37 32.94 10.82
CA ASN A 510 -13.43 32.93 9.79
C ASN A 510 -13.01 32.95 8.29
N PHE A 511 -11.78 32.57 7.93
CA PHE A 511 -11.32 32.36 6.53
C PHE A 511 -11.99 33.29 5.48
N LYS A 512 -11.84 34.63 5.58
CA LYS A 512 -12.37 35.57 4.59
C LYS A 512 -11.32 35.88 3.52
N MET A 513 -11.66 35.61 2.26
CA MET A 513 -10.79 35.77 1.09
C MET A 513 -11.02 37.11 0.37
N LEU A 514 -10.03 37.61 -0.38
CA LEU A 514 -10.17 38.78 -1.25
C LEU A 514 -10.74 38.40 -2.63
N PRO A 515 -11.77 39.08 -3.15
CA PRO A 515 -12.34 38.81 -4.48
C PRO A 515 -11.31 38.98 -5.59
N MET A 516 -11.35 38.13 -6.62
CA MET A 516 -10.55 38.34 -7.83
C MET A 516 -11.07 39.59 -8.58
N VAL A 517 -10.16 40.42 -9.08
CA VAL A 517 -10.53 41.52 -9.99
C VAL A 517 -11.13 40.88 -11.25
N ARG A 518 -12.44 41.12 -11.47
CA ARG A 518 -13.15 40.65 -12.66
C ARG A 518 -12.52 41.26 -13.90
N THR A 519 -11.73 40.49 -14.62
CA THR A 519 -11.77 40.59 -16.07
C THR A 519 -12.98 39.78 -16.46
N ASP A 520 -14.11 40.43 -16.76
CA ASP A 520 -15.32 39.74 -17.21
C ASP A 520 -14.90 38.87 -18.40
N PRO A 521 -14.85 37.54 -18.28
CA PRO A 521 -14.92 36.73 -19.46
C PRO A 521 -16.42 36.72 -19.69
N GLU A 522 -16.90 37.65 -20.52
CA GLU A 522 -18.06 37.29 -21.32
C GLU A 522 -17.83 35.84 -21.75
N ILE A 523 -18.85 34.99 -21.56
CA ILE A 523 -18.92 33.69 -22.23
C ILE A 523 -18.96 34.00 -23.74
N ASN A 524 -17.82 34.43 -24.27
CA ASN A 524 -17.36 34.66 -25.62
C ASN A 524 -16.12 33.76 -25.59
N ASP A 525 -16.21 32.52 -26.03
CA ASP A 525 -16.51 32.27 -27.41
C ASP A 525 -17.02 30.83 -27.55
N ALA A 526 -18.20 30.70 -28.15
CA ALA A 526 -18.63 29.45 -28.75
C ALA A 526 -17.72 29.02 -29.92
N THR A 527 -16.67 29.80 -30.23
CA THR A 527 -15.66 29.62 -31.28
C THR A 527 -14.32 29.02 -30.79
N TYR A 528 -14.09 28.79 -29.49
CA TYR A 528 -12.89 28.06 -29.03
C TYR A 528 -12.87 26.55 -29.36
N TRP A 529 -13.88 26.07 -30.08
CA TRP A 529 -14.07 24.64 -30.37
C TRP A 529 -13.50 24.21 -31.73
N THR A 530 -13.04 25.16 -32.54
CA THR A 530 -12.39 24.92 -33.83
C THR A 530 -11.50 26.13 -34.14
N ASP A 531 -10.19 26.02 -33.94
CA ASP A 531 -9.13 26.55 -34.82
C ASP A 531 -7.77 26.68 -34.09
N GLU A 532 -6.82 25.91 -34.63
CA GLU A 532 -5.40 26.23 -34.88
C GLU A 532 -4.49 26.78 -33.75
N LEU A 533 -3.59 25.90 -33.31
CA LEU A 533 -2.13 26.10 -33.25
C LEU A 533 -1.58 27.52 -33.07
N SER A 534 -1.43 27.95 -31.81
CA SER A 534 -0.36 28.87 -31.35
C SER A 534 -0.55 29.05 -29.84
N TYR A 535 0.12 28.38 -28.91
CA TYR A 535 1.54 28.16 -28.71
C TYR A 535 1.69 26.78 -28.05
N MET A 536 2.03 25.73 -28.80
CA MET A 536 2.46 24.51 -28.13
C MET A 536 3.86 24.78 -27.58
N LEU A 537 3.98 24.81 -26.25
CA LEU A 537 5.27 24.62 -25.57
C LEU A 537 5.96 23.42 -26.23
N ARG A 538 7.24 23.57 -26.62
CA ARG A 538 7.99 22.51 -27.30
C ARG A 538 8.26 21.37 -26.33
N GLU A 539 8.57 20.19 -26.87
CA GLU A 539 9.15 19.11 -26.05
C GLU A 539 10.35 19.67 -25.25
N GLY A 540 10.29 19.55 -23.92
CA GLY A 540 11.31 20.08 -22.99
C GLY A 540 10.94 21.35 -22.21
N ASP A 541 9.83 22.03 -22.54
CA ASP A 541 9.43 23.30 -21.88
C ASP A 541 8.58 23.10 -20.59
N VAL A 542 8.08 21.88 -20.36
CA VAL A 542 7.24 21.51 -19.21
C VAL A 542 7.99 20.49 -18.34
N THR A 543 8.08 20.76 -17.04
CA THR A 543 8.78 19.85 -16.11
C THR A 543 7.86 18.76 -15.56
N ASN A 544 8.46 17.67 -15.04
CA ASN A 544 7.71 16.60 -14.35
C ASN A 544 6.85 17.13 -13.20
N LEU A 545 7.37 18.13 -12.48
CA LEU A 545 6.68 18.75 -11.37
C LEU A 545 5.42 19.46 -11.83
N GLU A 546 5.55 20.27 -12.87
CA GLU A 546 4.47 21.08 -13.43
C GLU A 546 3.33 20.20 -13.93
N ARG A 547 3.66 19.19 -14.74
CA ARG A 547 2.67 18.23 -15.24
C ARG A 547 1.87 17.60 -14.10
N THR A 548 2.59 17.11 -13.09
CA THR A 548 1.99 16.34 -12.00
C THR A 548 1.14 17.21 -11.07
N ILE A 549 1.65 18.40 -10.72
CA ILE A 549 0.98 19.30 -9.78
C ILE A 549 -0.19 20.02 -10.43
N LEU A 550 -0.06 20.48 -11.69
CA LEU A 550 -1.17 21.11 -12.41
C LEU A 550 -2.32 20.13 -12.66
N GLU A 551 -2.01 18.88 -13.00
CA GLU A 551 -3.05 17.87 -13.17
C GLU A 551 -3.71 17.50 -11.83
N SER A 552 -2.93 17.42 -10.74
CA SER A 552 -3.48 17.20 -9.40
C SER A 552 -4.39 18.35 -8.95
N PHE A 553 -3.98 19.59 -9.22
CA PHE A 553 -4.83 20.77 -9.01
C PHE A 553 -6.12 20.65 -9.82
N LEU A 554 -6.06 20.35 -11.12
CA LEU A 554 -7.24 20.26 -11.98
C LEU A 554 -8.21 19.17 -11.56
N TYR A 555 -7.71 18.01 -11.11
CA TYR A 555 -8.59 16.97 -10.55
C TYR A 555 -9.37 17.51 -9.35
N ASN A 556 -8.69 18.15 -8.39
CA ASN A 556 -9.34 18.72 -7.20
C ASN A 556 -10.30 19.85 -7.57
N TYR A 557 -9.88 20.74 -8.47
CA TYR A 557 -10.69 21.81 -9.02
C TYR A 557 -11.99 21.28 -9.63
N SER A 558 -11.91 20.19 -10.40
CA SER A 558 -13.07 19.65 -11.11
C SER A 558 -14.17 19.12 -10.21
N VAL A 559 -13.80 18.56 -9.06
CA VAL A 559 -14.75 17.83 -8.18
C VAL A 559 -15.12 18.61 -6.92
N THR A 560 -14.26 19.49 -6.42
CA THR A 560 -14.55 20.30 -5.22
C THR A 560 -15.67 21.31 -5.49
N LEU A 561 -15.78 21.84 -6.71
CA LEU A 561 -16.86 22.76 -7.13
C LEU A 561 -18.27 22.22 -6.88
N PHE A 562 -18.43 20.89 -6.86
CA PHE A 562 -19.73 20.25 -6.66
C PHE A 562 -20.40 20.68 -5.34
N ALA A 563 -19.61 20.77 -4.26
CA ALA A 563 -20.09 21.08 -2.92
C ALA A 563 -19.81 22.55 -2.49
N CYS A 564 -19.28 23.38 -3.41
CA CYS A 564 -19.07 24.79 -3.15
C CYS A 564 -20.38 25.59 -3.24
N GLU A 565 -20.42 26.70 -2.49
CA GLU A 565 -21.45 27.72 -2.64
C GLU A 565 -21.20 28.60 -3.87
N ALA A 566 -22.27 29.25 -4.36
CA ALA A 566 -22.16 30.20 -5.47
C ALA A 566 -21.17 31.35 -5.20
N SER A 567 -20.95 31.73 -3.94
CA SER A 567 -19.97 32.75 -3.55
C SER A 567 -18.53 32.41 -3.96
N VAL A 568 -18.21 31.13 -4.21
CA VAL A 568 -16.87 30.71 -4.66
C VAL A 568 -16.48 31.36 -5.98
N VAL A 569 -17.46 31.69 -6.85
CA VAL A 569 -17.23 32.21 -8.20
C VAL A 569 -16.58 33.60 -8.20
N ASP A 570 -16.66 34.34 -7.09
CA ASP A 570 -15.97 35.63 -6.93
C ASP A 570 -14.46 35.46 -6.65
N TYR A 571 -14.01 34.22 -6.38
CA TYR A 571 -12.64 33.91 -5.95
C TYR A 571 -11.90 32.96 -6.90
N ILE A 572 -12.55 32.38 -7.89
CA ILE A 572 -11.93 31.47 -8.86
C ILE A 572 -12.30 31.83 -10.30
N LYS A 573 -11.38 31.57 -11.22
CA LYS A 573 -11.68 31.58 -12.65
C LYS A 573 -12.61 30.43 -13.03
N SER A 574 -13.33 30.64 -14.14
CA SER A 574 -14.19 29.65 -14.77
C SER A 574 -13.38 28.46 -15.31
N PRO A 575 -13.90 27.20 -15.22
CA PRO A 575 -13.21 26.02 -15.74
C PRO A 575 -12.97 26.10 -17.24
N PHE A 576 -13.78 26.88 -17.96
CA PHE A 576 -13.60 27.10 -19.39
C PHE A 576 -12.29 27.84 -19.68
N GLN A 577 -11.90 28.77 -18.81
CA GLN A 577 -10.64 29.51 -18.92
C GLN A 577 -9.48 28.70 -18.35
N VAL A 578 -9.63 28.19 -17.13
CA VAL A 578 -8.55 27.48 -16.42
C VAL A 578 -8.03 26.30 -17.25
N TYR A 579 -8.92 25.48 -17.81
CA TYR A 579 -8.50 24.37 -18.66
C TYR A 579 -7.87 24.84 -19.98
N ALA A 580 -8.35 25.94 -20.57
CA ALA A 580 -7.77 26.49 -21.79
C ALA A 580 -6.35 27.02 -21.55
N GLU A 581 -6.13 27.77 -20.46
CA GLU A 581 -4.84 28.30 -20.04
C GLU A 581 -3.83 27.19 -19.71
N LEU A 582 -4.28 26.10 -19.09
CA LEU A 582 -3.41 24.99 -18.68
C LEU A 582 -3.23 23.90 -19.74
N LYS A 583 -4.03 23.87 -20.81
CA LYS A 583 -3.95 22.88 -21.89
C LYS A 583 -2.54 22.73 -22.50
N PRO A 584 -1.76 23.80 -22.75
CA PRO A 584 -0.38 23.69 -23.23
C PRO A 584 0.56 22.94 -22.28
N TYR A 585 0.25 22.87 -20.99
CA TYR A 585 1.04 22.13 -19.99
C TYR A 585 0.62 20.67 -19.86
N LEU A 586 -0.55 20.29 -20.37
CA LEU A 586 -1.19 18.97 -20.16
C LEU A 586 -1.20 18.08 -21.39
N LEU A 587 -1.15 18.65 -22.60
CA LEU A 587 -1.24 17.86 -23.82
C LEU A 587 0.09 17.36 -24.39
N PRO A 588 1.19 18.15 -24.37
CA PRO A 588 2.45 17.69 -24.94
C PRO A 588 2.94 16.42 -24.24
N PRO A 589 3.39 15.38 -24.97
CA PRO A 589 4.02 14.22 -24.33
C PRO A 589 5.36 14.63 -23.72
N LEU A 590 5.63 14.21 -22.48
CA LEU A 590 6.94 14.36 -21.84
C LEU A 590 7.82 13.13 -22.07
N TYR A 591 7.18 11.97 -22.24
CA TYR A 591 7.82 10.68 -22.45
C TYR A 591 7.09 9.90 -23.54
N HIS A 592 7.85 9.14 -24.32
CA HIS A 592 7.29 8.17 -25.27
C HIS A 592 6.77 6.95 -24.52
N CYS A 593 5.50 7.01 -24.12
CA CYS A 593 4.85 5.94 -23.37
C CYS A 593 4.07 4.99 -24.30
N PRO A 594 3.90 3.70 -23.92
CA PRO A 594 3.08 2.74 -24.68
C PRO A 594 1.66 3.24 -24.96
N ALA A 595 1.03 3.89 -23.98
CA ALA A 595 -0.16 4.70 -24.18
C ALA A 595 0.13 6.17 -23.88
N TRP A 596 -0.25 7.06 -24.80
CA TRP A 596 0.11 8.49 -24.71
C TRP A 596 -0.40 9.16 -23.42
N TRP A 597 -1.55 8.73 -22.90
CA TRP A 597 -2.13 9.26 -21.66
C TRP A 597 -1.39 8.80 -20.39
N MET A 598 -0.37 7.95 -20.48
CA MET A 598 0.55 7.70 -19.37
C MET A 598 1.40 8.94 -19.02
N ASN A 599 1.37 9.98 -19.85
CA ASN A 599 1.90 11.31 -19.55
C ASN A 599 1.00 12.13 -18.61
N ASN A 600 -0.18 11.61 -18.23
CA ASN A 600 -1.15 12.25 -17.36
C ASN A 600 -1.23 11.46 -16.04
N PRO A 601 -0.35 11.74 -15.05
CA PRO A 601 -0.20 10.95 -13.83
C PRO A 601 -1.43 10.86 -12.91
N ILE A 602 -2.40 11.76 -13.01
CA ILE A 602 -3.55 11.80 -12.10
C ILE A 602 -4.84 11.31 -12.77
N MET A 603 -5.19 11.85 -13.93
CA MET A 603 -6.46 11.55 -14.60
C MET A 603 -6.28 10.59 -15.77
N GLY A 604 -5.06 10.43 -16.29
CA GLY A 604 -4.78 9.46 -17.34
C GLY A 604 -5.65 9.69 -18.58
N ALA A 605 -6.33 8.65 -19.02
CA ALA A 605 -7.29 8.70 -20.12
C ALA A 605 -8.56 9.51 -19.79
N ALA A 606 -8.86 9.74 -18.51
CA ALA A 606 -10.06 10.43 -18.04
C ALA A 606 -9.92 11.96 -17.98
N LEU A 607 -8.78 12.53 -18.36
CA LEU A 607 -8.50 13.98 -18.30
C LEU A 607 -9.64 14.82 -18.91
N SER A 608 -10.10 14.47 -20.12
CA SER A 608 -11.18 15.18 -20.80
C SER A 608 -12.56 15.00 -20.14
N ALA A 609 -12.80 13.86 -19.48
CA ALA A 609 -14.04 13.65 -18.72
C ALA A 609 -14.07 14.52 -17.45
N PHE A 610 -12.91 14.73 -16.81
CA PHE A 610 -12.82 15.63 -15.66
C PHE A 610 -12.91 17.10 -16.04
N GLU A 611 -12.43 17.50 -17.22
CA GLU A 611 -12.73 18.82 -17.79
C GLU A 611 -14.25 19.03 -17.94
N LEU A 612 -14.95 18.02 -18.46
CA LEU A 612 -16.40 18.02 -18.58
C LEU A 612 -17.09 18.11 -17.21
N ALA A 613 -16.58 17.37 -16.21
CA ALA A 613 -17.08 17.42 -14.84
C ALA A 613 -16.90 18.81 -14.21
N ALA A 614 -15.74 19.45 -14.41
CA ALA A 614 -15.48 20.80 -13.91
C ALA A 614 -16.47 21.82 -14.48
N LYS A 615 -16.67 21.80 -15.81
CA LYS A 615 -17.62 22.68 -16.51
C LYS A 615 -19.06 22.41 -16.08
N THR A 616 -19.41 21.15 -15.87
CA THR A 616 -20.73 20.74 -15.37
C THR A 616 -20.98 21.23 -13.94
N ASN A 617 -20.02 21.01 -13.03
CA ASN A 617 -20.11 21.48 -11.65
C ASN A 617 -20.14 23.01 -11.57
N TRP A 618 -19.42 23.72 -12.43
CA TRP A 618 -19.49 25.18 -12.53
C TRP A 618 -20.90 25.66 -12.88
N LEU A 619 -21.55 25.08 -13.89
CA LEU A 619 -22.93 25.43 -14.23
C LEU A 619 -23.89 25.18 -13.07
N SER A 620 -23.67 24.13 -12.28
CA SER A 620 -24.50 23.84 -11.10
C SER A 620 -24.47 24.93 -10.03
N LEU A 621 -23.42 25.77 -9.98
CA LEU A 621 -23.35 26.93 -9.07
C LEU A 621 -24.31 28.05 -9.45
N PHE A 622 -24.75 28.09 -10.71
CA PHE A 622 -25.67 29.09 -11.24
C PHE A 622 -27.09 28.55 -11.40
N PHE A 623 -27.44 27.48 -10.67
CA PHE A 623 -28.79 26.96 -10.69
C PHE A 623 -29.75 27.90 -9.94
N PRO A 624 -30.94 28.25 -10.49
CA PRO A 624 -31.47 27.86 -11.80
C PRO A 624 -30.79 28.57 -12.98
N LEU A 625 -30.56 27.82 -14.07
CA LEU A 625 -29.79 28.32 -15.22
C LEU A 625 -30.51 29.42 -16.00
N ASN A 626 -29.80 30.51 -16.31
CA ASN A 626 -30.25 31.50 -17.29
C ASN A 626 -30.16 30.96 -18.73
N ALA A 627 -30.72 31.68 -19.72
CA ALA A 627 -30.77 31.24 -21.12
C ALA A 627 -29.40 30.91 -21.72
N LYS A 628 -28.36 31.69 -21.38
CA LYS A 628 -26.99 31.49 -21.86
C LYS A 628 -26.39 30.21 -21.30
N ASN A 629 -26.49 30.02 -19.99
CA ASN A 629 -26.00 28.84 -19.28
C ASN A 629 -26.76 27.58 -19.69
N LYS A 630 -28.05 27.70 -20.03
CA LYS A 630 -28.85 26.61 -20.57
C LYS A 630 -28.31 26.11 -21.91
N MET A 631 -28.02 27.02 -22.85
CA MET A 631 -27.42 26.65 -24.14
C MET A 631 -26.05 25.97 -23.97
N VAL A 632 -25.23 26.44 -23.01
CA VAL A 632 -23.94 25.79 -22.70
C VAL A 632 -24.16 24.40 -22.11
N ALA A 633 -25.11 24.25 -21.17
CA ALA A 633 -25.47 22.96 -20.57
C ALA A 633 -25.95 21.95 -21.62
N GLU A 634 -26.75 22.36 -22.62
CA GLU A 634 -27.22 21.50 -23.72
C GLU A 634 -26.05 20.99 -24.59
N LYS A 635 -25.06 21.85 -24.88
CA LYS A 635 -23.84 21.45 -25.60
C LYS A 635 -23.02 20.45 -24.79
N LEU A 636 -22.80 20.73 -23.50
CA LEU A 636 -22.08 19.80 -22.61
C LEU A 636 -22.83 18.48 -22.44
N LEU A 637 -24.17 18.50 -22.41
CA LEU A 637 -24.98 17.30 -22.32
C LEU A 637 -24.72 16.41 -23.54
N THR A 638 -24.73 17.00 -24.73
CA THR A 638 -24.40 16.29 -25.98
C THR A 638 -23.00 15.68 -25.93
N LEU A 639 -21.99 16.45 -25.53
CA LEU A 639 -20.61 15.96 -25.39
C LEU A 639 -20.51 14.82 -24.37
N SER A 640 -21.24 14.89 -23.26
CA SER A 640 -21.24 13.86 -22.22
C SER A 640 -21.89 12.55 -22.68
N LYS A 641 -22.98 12.63 -23.45
CA LYS A 641 -23.71 11.47 -23.97
C LYS A 641 -22.84 10.66 -24.93
N TYR A 642 -22.14 11.34 -25.82
CA TYR A 642 -21.28 10.76 -26.85
C TYR A 642 -19.79 10.75 -26.47
N TYR A 643 -19.48 10.84 -25.18
CA TYR A 643 -18.10 10.76 -24.72
C TYR A 643 -17.47 9.43 -25.14
N LEU A 644 -16.33 9.51 -25.82
CA LEU A 644 -15.54 8.36 -26.23
C LEU A 644 -14.18 8.43 -25.54
N PRO A 645 -13.85 7.48 -24.65
CA PRO A 645 -12.53 7.40 -24.07
C PRO A 645 -11.53 6.94 -25.15
N PRO A 646 -10.23 7.21 -24.97
CA PRO A 646 -9.23 6.72 -25.90
C PRO A 646 -9.21 5.19 -25.93
N VAL A 647 -8.93 4.63 -27.11
CA VAL A 647 -8.79 3.18 -27.30
C VAL A 647 -7.35 2.78 -27.01
N LEU A 648 -7.15 1.58 -26.44
CA LEU A 648 -5.80 1.03 -26.24
C LEU A 648 -5.03 0.98 -27.58
N PRO A 649 -3.83 1.59 -27.65
CA PRO A 649 -2.96 1.48 -28.81
C PRO A 649 -2.65 0.02 -29.18
N GLU A 650 -2.35 -0.25 -30.45
CA GLU A 650 -2.02 -1.60 -30.92
C GLU A 650 -0.82 -2.21 -30.20
N ASN A 651 0.24 -1.42 -29.99
CA ASN A 651 1.42 -1.86 -29.26
C ASN A 651 1.08 -2.31 -27.83
N VAL A 652 0.13 -1.62 -27.17
CA VAL A 652 -0.34 -2.03 -25.85
C VAL A 652 -1.15 -3.33 -25.94
N ARG A 653 -2.08 -3.42 -26.89
CA ARG A 653 -2.97 -4.61 -27.03
C ARG A 653 -2.21 -5.90 -27.34
N PHE A 654 -1.11 -5.82 -28.10
CA PHE A 654 -0.43 -7.00 -28.62
C PHE A 654 0.94 -7.28 -28.00
N HIS A 655 1.58 -6.30 -27.35
CA HIS A 655 2.94 -6.46 -26.82
C HIS A 655 3.06 -6.24 -25.31
N GLU A 656 2.13 -5.53 -24.69
CA GLU A 656 2.14 -5.33 -23.23
C GLU A 656 1.42 -6.49 -22.51
N SER A 657 1.82 -6.74 -21.26
CA SER A 657 1.18 -7.77 -20.43
C SER A 657 -0.31 -7.48 -20.19
N ASP A 658 -1.12 -8.53 -20.01
CA ASP A 658 -2.55 -8.42 -19.66
C ASP A 658 -2.79 -7.49 -18.46
N PHE A 659 -1.84 -7.47 -17.52
CA PHE A 659 -1.85 -6.58 -16.37
C PHE A 659 -1.78 -5.09 -16.79
N VAL A 660 -0.77 -4.72 -17.60
CA VAL A 660 -0.59 -3.34 -18.11
C VAL A 660 -1.80 -2.92 -18.95
N GLN A 661 -2.27 -3.79 -19.85
CA GLN A 661 -3.46 -3.54 -20.66
C GLN A 661 -4.68 -3.24 -19.79
N ARG A 662 -4.92 -4.04 -18.75
CA ARG A 662 -6.05 -3.84 -17.83
C ARG A 662 -5.96 -2.53 -17.08
N ARG A 663 -4.78 -2.16 -16.56
CA ARG A 663 -4.57 -0.88 -15.85
C ARG A 663 -4.81 0.33 -16.74
N LEU A 664 -4.34 0.28 -17.98
CA LEU A 664 -4.59 1.36 -18.94
C LEU A 664 -6.08 1.43 -19.32
N MET A 665 -6.76 0.28 -19.42
CA MET A 665 -8.21 0.22 -19.65
C MET A 665 -9.02 0.75 -18.45
N GLU A 666 -8.60 0.51 -17.21
CA GLU A 666 -9.24 1.09 -16.01
C GLU A 666 -9.30 2.61 -16.10
N SER A 667 -8.27 3.26 -16.65
CA SER A 667 -8.26 4.71 -16.91
C SER A 667 -9.39 5.14 -17.85
N CYS A 668 -9.61 4.42 -18.94
CA CYS A 668 -10.67 4.68 -19.91
C CYS A 668 -12.07 4.47 -19.31
N LEU A 669 -12.24 3.43 -18.49
CA LEU A 669 -13.50 3.14 -17.79
C LEU A 669 -13.89 4.27 -16.82
N ILE A 670 -12.91 4.86 -16.13
CA ILE A 670 -13.14 6.04 -15.26
C ILE A 670 -13.65 7.22 -16.08
N GLY A 671 -13.07 7.47 -17.27
CA GLY A 671 -13.56 8.51 -18.17
C GLY A 671 -15.04 8.35 -18.51
N ASN A 672 -15.46 7.13 -18.87
CA ASN A 672 -16.87 6.82 -19.10
C ASN A 672 -17.74 7.06 -17.86
N ILE A 673 -17.33 6.56 -16.70
CA ILE A 673 -18.08 6.71 -15.44
C ILE A 673 -18.30 8.19 -15.10
N VAL A 674 -17.26 9.01 -15.25
CA VAL A 674 -17.33 10.46 -15.01
C VAL A 674 -18.23 11.14 -16.04
N ALA A 675 -18.13 10.79 -17.32
CA ALA A 675 -18.98 11.35 -18.36
C ALA A 675 -20.47 11.05 -18.12
N LYS A 676 -20.82 9.82 -17.70
CA LYS A 676 -22.21 9.43 -17.38
C LYS A 676 -22.77 10.21 -16.18
N ALA A 677 -21.94 10.42 -15.15
CA ALA A 677 -22.32 11.31 -14.05
C ALA A 677 -22.55 12.76 -14.52
N CYS A 678 -21.73 13.27 -15.45
CA CYS A 678 -21.97 14.59 -16.05
C CYS A 678 -23.31 14.63 -16.80
N THR A 679 -23.64 13.60 -17.57
CA THR A 679 -24.92 13.48 -18.28
C THR A 679 -26.10 13.57 -17.31
N ILE A 680 -26.06 12.83 -16.21
CA ILE A 680 -27.13 12.82 -15.19
C ILE A 680 -27.30 14.21 -14.56
N LEU A 681 -26.21 14.84 -14.12
CA LEU A 681 -26.27 16.18 -13.52
C LEU A 681 -26.75 17.24 -14.51
N LEU A 682 -26.27 17.23 -15.76
CA LEU A 682 -26.70 18.17 -16.80
C LEU A 682 -28.17 18.00 -17.16
N SER A 683 -28.66 16.77 -17.29
CA SER A 683 -30.08 16.48 -17.50
C SER A 683 -30.93 17.04 -16.37
N LYS A 684 -30.49 16.88 -15.11
CA LYS A 684 -31.19 17.43 -13.94
C LYS A 684 -31.16 18.95 -13.89
N LEU A 685 -30.05 19.59 -14.25
CA LEU A 685 -29.95 21.06 -14.32
C LEU A 685 -30.85 21.66 -15.42
N LEU A 686 -30.94 20.99 -16.57
CA LEU A 686 -31.78 21.41 -17.70
C LEU A 686 -33.27 21.15 -17.48
N ASN A 687 -33.59 20.07 -16.77
CA ASN A 687 -34.95 19.70 -16.38
C ASN A 687 -35.02 19.47 -14.86
N PRO A 688 -35.29 20.52 -14.06
CA PRO A 688 -35.34 20.40 -12.60
C PRO A 688 -36.40 19.43 -12.09
N ARG A 689 -37.45 19.16 -12.88
CA ARG A 689 -38.52 18.23 -12.51
C ARG A 689 -38.19 16.77 -12.79
N LEU A 690 -37.04 16.51 -13.44
CA LEU A 690 -36.62 15.17 -13.83
C LEU A 690 -36.48 14.26 -12.61
N GLN A 691 -37.22 13.16 -12.62
CA GLN A 691 -37.25 12.18 -11.54
C GLN A 691 -36.23 11.06 -11.81
N PRO A 692 -35.74 10.38 -10.77
CA PRO A 692 -34.74 9.34 -10.94
C PRO A 692 -35.25 8.15 -11.76
N ASP A 693 -36.56 7.88 -11.79
CA ASP A 693 -37.19 6.80 -12.58
C ASP A 693 -37.35 7.10 -14.07
N ALA A 694 -37.00 8.31 -14.51
CA ALA A 694 -37.05 8.68 -15.92
C ALA A 694 -36.20 7.72 -16.78
N PRO A 695 -36.73 7.17 -17.90
CA PRO A 695 -36.01 6.21 -18.73
C PRO A 695 -34.63 6.70 -19.20
N GLU A 696 -34.55 7.98 -19.56
CA GLU A 696 -33.31 8.64 -19.97
C GLU A 696 -32.24 8.73 -18.87
N ILE A 697 -32.63 8.69 -17.59
CA ILE A 697 -31.70 8.62 -16.47
C ILE A 697 -31.31 7.17 -16.21
N GLN A 698 -32.27 6.25 -16.23
CA GLN A 698 -32.01 4.83 -15.95
C GLN A 698 -31.14 4.16 -17.03
N GLU A 699 -31.23 4.57 -18.29
CA GLU A 699 -30.32 4.13 -19.36
C GLU A 699 -28.87 4.52 -19.05
N GLU A 700 -28.63 5.77 -18.63
CA GLU A 700 -27.29 6.25 -18.28
C GLU A 700 -26.77 5.56 -17.01
N ILE A 701 -27.65 5.23 -16.06
CA ILE A 701 -27.32 4.42 -14.87
C ILE A 701 -26.90 3.00 -15.26
N ASP A 702 -27.62 2.35 -16.18
CA ASP A 702 -27.26 1.00 -16.63
C ASP A 702 -25.90 0.99 -17.35
N VAL A 703 -25.59 2.03 -18.14
CA VAL A 703 -24.26 2.21 -18.75
C VAL A 703 -23.19 2.49 -17.69
N PHE A 704 -23.49 3.31 -16.68
CA PHE A 704 -22.60 3.57 -15.54
C PHE A 704 -22.24 2.26 -14.82
N PHE A 705 -23.23 1.41 -14.49
CA PHE A 705 -22.97 0.12 -13.83
C PHE A 705 -22.24 -0.86 -14.74
N SER A 706 -22.50 -0.85 -16.06
CA SER A 706 -21.76 -1.66 -17.03
C SER A 706 -20.25 -1.35 -17.01
N ASN A 707 -19.88 -0.07 -16.91
CA ASN A 707 -18.49 0.33 -16.76
C ASN A 707 -17.94 0.03 -15.36
N LEU A 708 -18.71 0.31 -14.31
CA LEU A 708 -18.29 0.06 -12.92
C LEU A 708 -18.04 -1.43 -12.64
N ARG A 709 -18.81 -2.34 -13.24
CA ARG A 709 -18.59 -3.79 -13.15
C ARG A 709 -17.30 -4.26 -13.81
N LYS A 710 -16.80 -3.52 -14.81
CA LYS A 710 -15.53 -3.81 -15.49
C LYS A 710 -14.31 -3.28 -14.73
N LEU A 711 -14.50 -2.30 -13.84
CA LEU A 711 -13.42 -1.82 -12.97
C LEU A 711 -13.05 -2.88 -11.94
N SER A 712 -11.75 -3.16 -11.81
CA SER A 712 -11.23 -4.02 -10.74
C SER A 712 -11.61 -3.48 -9.36
N PRO A 713 -11.90 -4.34 -8.38
CA PRO A 713 -12.04 -3.95 -6.98
C PRO A 713 -10.76 -3.29 -6.40
N HIS A 714 -9.60 -3.59 -6.99
CA HIS A 714 -8.29 -2.99 -6.64
C HIS A 714 -7.80 -1.99 -7.70
N ALA A 715 -8.72 -1.40 -8.46
CA ALA A 715 -8.38 -0.33 -9.41
C ALA A 715 -7.70 0.81 -8.65
N GLN A 716 -6.45 1.14 -8.99
CA GLN A 716 -5.76 2.26 -8.34
C GLN A 716 -6.50 3.58 -8.61
N SER A 717 -7.21 3.66 -9.74
CA SER A 717 -8.00 4.81 -10.15
C SER A 717 -9.33 4.96 -9.42
N SER A 718 -9.70 4.01 -8.54
CA SER A 718 -10.90 4.07 -7.70
C SER A 718 -10.99 5.34 -6.84
N GLY A 719 -9.87 5.97 -6.49
CA GLY A 719 -9.84 7.24 -5.76
C GLY A 719 -10.45 8.42 -6.54
N LEU A 720 -10.66 8.25 -7.84
CA LEU A 720 -11.30 9.23 -8.73
C LEU A 720 -12.84 9.06 -8.78
N CYS A 721 -13.39 8.01 -8.16
CA CYS A 721 -14.81 7.67 -8.27
C CYS A 721 -15.72 8.39 -7.26
N SER A 722 -15.19 9.15 -6.29
CA SER A 722 -16.01 9.74 -5.23
C SER A 722 -17.12 10.66 -5.75
N TRP A 723 -16.77 11.58 -6.66
CA TRP A 723 -17.74 12.49 -7.29
C TRP A 723 -18.75 11.79 -8.19
N PRO A 724 -18.36 10.94 -9.17
CA PRO A 724 -19.35 10.29 -10.01
C PRO A 724 -20.24 9.31 -9.24
N PHE A 725 -19.77 8.77 -8.11
CA PHE A 725 -20.61 7.96 -7.21
C PHE A 725 -21.66 8.78 -6.48
N ALA A 726 -21.34 9.99 -6.02
CA ALA A 726 -22.33 10.87 -5.42
C ALA A 726 -23.40 11.27 -6.45
N VAL A 727 -22.99 11.66 -7.66
CA VAL A 727 -23.89 12.15 -8.71
C VAL A 727 -24.74 11.04 -9.32
N ALA A 728 -24.12 9.96 -9.81
CA ALA A 728 -24.88 8.86 -10.41
C ALA A 728 -25.65 8.07 -9.34
N GLY A 729 -25.08 7.94 -8.14
CA GLY A 729 -25.70 7.24 -7.02
C GLY A 729 -27.04 7.84 -6.59
N SER A 730 -27.20 9.17 -6.64
CA SER A 730 -28.47 9.83 -6.29
C SER A 730 -29.63 9.47 -7.24
N ALA A 731 -29.33 9.01 -8.45
CA ALA A 731 -30.29 8.54 -9.44
C ALA A 731 -30.59 7.03 -9.37
N VAL A 732 -29.94 6.26 -8.48
CA VAL A 732 -30.14 4.80 -8.40
C VAL A 732 -31.40 4.46 -7.62
N ILE A 733 -32.32 3.74 -8.29
CA ILE A 733 -33.59 3.29 -7.70
C ILE A 733 -33.68 1.77 -7.50
N LYS A 734 -32.93 0.98 -8.27
CA LYS A 734 -32.99 -0.49 -8.18
C LYS A 734 -32.19 -0.97 -6.97
N GLU A 735 -32.81 -1.79 -6.13
CA GLU A 735 -32.23 -2.30 -4.87
C GLU A 735 -30.89 -3.02 -5.08
N ASP A 736 -30.81 -3.88 -6.10
CA ASP A 736 -29.60 -4.63 -6.45
C ASP A 736 -28.43 -3.71 -6.85
N GLN A 737 -28.75 -2.64 -7.59
CA GLN A 737 -27.78 -1.61 -7.98
C GLN A 737 -27.33 -0.77 -6.78
N ARG A 738 -28.24 -0.42 -5.86
CA ARG A 738 -27.89 0.27 -4.60
C ARG A 738 -26.93 -0.57 -3.78
N LEU A 739 -27.27 -1.85 -3.54
CA LEU A 739 -26.42 -2.78 -2.79
C LEU A 739 -25.05 -2.94 -3.45
N TYR A 740 -25.01 -3.11 -4.77
CA TYR A 740 -23.75 -3.20 -5.50
C TYR A 740 -22.91 -1.92 -5.38
N LEU A 741 -23.53 -0.74 -5.51
CA LEU A 741 -22.83 0.54 -5.38
C LEU A 741 -22.26 0.73 -3.96
N ILE A 742 -23.05 0.41 -2.93
CA ILE A 742 -22.59 0.45 -1.53
C ILE A 742 -21.37 -0.47 -1.33
N GLU A 743 -21.44 -1.68 -1.86
CA GLU A 743 -20.34 -2.64 -1.76
C GLU A 743 -19.08 -2.11 -2.47
N ARG A 744 -19.23 -1.54 -3.66
CA ARG A 744 -18.12 -0.95 -4.41
C ARG A 744 -17.52 0.27 -3.71
N ILE A 745 -18.34 1.16 -3.15
CA ILE A 745 -17.86 2.31 -2.37
C ILE A 745 -17.06 1.83 -1.16
N ARG A 746 -17.57 0.84 -0.44
CA ARG A 746 -16.90 0.26 0.73
C ARG A 746 -15.57 -0.37 0.37
N THR A 747 -15.57 -1.21 -0.66
CA THR A 747 -14.36 -1.81 -1.24
C THR A 747 -13.29 -0.77 -1.50
N PHE A 748 -13.64 0.25 -2.30
CA PHE A 748 -12.70 1.28 -2.71
C PHE A 748 -12.25 2.15 -1.53
N GLY A 749 -13.16 2.50 -0.62
CA GLY A 749 -12.82 3.28 0.57
C GLY A 749 -11.84 2.55 1.49
N VAL A 750 -11.96 1.23 1.63
CA VAL A 750 -11.06 0.44 2.46
C VAL A 750 -9.72 0.22 1.79
N MET A 751 -9.71 -0.09 0.50
CA MET A 751 -8.48 -0.19 -0.30
C MET A 751 -7.69 1.12 -0.28
N LYS A 752 -8.39 2.25 -0.39
CA LYS A 752 -7.77 3.58 -0.37
C LYS A 752 -7.61 4.15 1.03
N LYS A 753 -8.14 3.50 2.08
CA LYS A 753 -8.24 4.01 3.46
C LYS A 753 -8.83 5.43 3.54
N SER A 754 -9.78 5.73 2.66
CA SER A 754 -10.35 7.08 2.46
C SER A 754 -11.69 7.22 3.16
N SER A 755 -11.74 8.13 4.13
CA SER A 755 -12.99 8.56 4.79
C SER A 755 -13.93 9.28 3.83
N GLY A 756 -13.40 9.96 2.80
CA GLY A 756 -14.21 10.64 1.78
C GLY A 756 -15.14 9.71 1.01
N LEU A 757 -14.68 8.50 0.63
CA LEU A 757 -15.58 7.50 0.01
C LEU A 757 -16.66 7.01 1.00
N MET A 758 -16.34 6.92 2.29
CA MET A 758 -17.34 6.59 3.32
C MET A 758 -18.37 7.72 3.50
N SER A 759 -17.96 8.98 3.33
CA SER A 759 -18.89 10.13 3.32
C SER A 759 -19.86 10.07 2.14
N VAL A 760 -19.40 9.69 0.95
CA VAL A 760 -20.29 9.47 -0.22
C VAL A 760 -21.33 8.39 0.08
N MET A 761 -20.92 7.29 0.73
CA MET A 761 -21.88 6.25 1.15
C MET A 761 -22.93 6.80 2.13
N ARG A 762 -22.53 7.60 3.12
CA ARG A 762 -23.49 8.25 4.05
C ARG A 762 -24.45 9.19 3.31
N PHE A 763 -23.93 9.99 2.40
CA PHE A 763 -24.71 10.87 1.53
C PHE A 763 -25.75 10.10 0.72
N LEU A 764 -25.40 8.94 0.17
CA LEU A 764 -26.35 8.13 -0.61
C LEU A 764 -27.47 7.55 0.26
N PHE A 765 -27.17 7.11 1.49
CA PHE A 765 -28.22 6.64 2.40
C PHE A 765 -29.23 7.74 2.73
N THR A 766 -28.78 8.97 2.98
CA THR A 766 -29.69 10.09 3.24
C THR A 766 -30.43 10.54 1.98
N THR A 767 -29.80 10.39 0.81
CA THR A 767 -30.40 10.71 -0.49
C THR A 767 -31.51 9.73 -0.88
N TRP A 768 -31.32 8.43 -0.64
CA TRP A 768 -32.32 7.41 -0.94
C TRP A 768 -33.45 7.37 0.10
N GLY A 769 -33.13 7.69 1.36
CA GLY A 769 -34.07 7.59 2.48
C GLY A 769 -34.49 6.15 2.79
N SER A 770 -35.67 6.01 3.36
CA SER A 770 -36.28 4.72 3.73
C SER A 770 -37.62 4.54 3.01
N ASP A 771 -38.17 3.33 3.02
CA ASP A 771 -39.50 3.05 2.44
C ASP A 771 -40.62 3.88 3.08
N THR A 772 -40.44 4.30 4.33
CA THR A 772 -41.41 5.12 5.10
C THR A 772 -41.14 6.62 5.03
N ASP A 773 -39.94 7.01 4.60
CA ASP A 773 -39.48 8.41 4.51
C ASP A 773 -38.50 8.52 3.34
N PRO A 774 -39.01 8.66 2.10
CA PRO A 774 -38.17 8.68 0.91
C PRO A 774 -37.28 9.92 0.92
N GLY A 775 -35.99 9.71 0.65
CA GLY A 775 -35.03 10.80 0.61
C GLY A 775 -35.24 11.70 -0.62
N PRO A 776 -34.48 12.81 -0.71
CA PRO A 776 -34.60 13.77 -1.81
C PRO A 776 -34.24 13.20 -3.19
N GLY A 777 -33.65 12.00 -3.27
CA GLY A 777 -33.29 11.35 -4.53
C GLY A 777 -32.45 12.25 -5.43
N LEU A 778 -32.85 12.39 -6.69
CA LEU A 778 -32.10 13.18 -7.66
C LEU A 778 -32.16 14.69 -7.39
N ASP A 779 -33.16 15.19 -6.64
CA ASP A 779 -33.31 16.62 -6.32
C ASP A 779 -32.16 17.16 -5.48
N VAL A 780 -31.49 16.28 -4.72
CA VAL A 780 -30.32 16.61 -3.89
C VAL A 780 -29.20 17.30 -4.69
N LEU A 781 -29.10 17.03 -5.99
CA LEU A 781 -28.07 17.60 -6.87
C LEU A 781 -28.26 19.10 -7.13
N LEU A 782 -29.46 19.62 -6.90
CA LEU A 782 -29.82 21.04 -7.04
C LEU A 782 -29.75 21.80 -5.72
N ASP A 783 -29.63 21.08 -4.60
CA ASP A 783 -29.59 21.66 -3.25
C ASP A 783 -28.14 21.80 -2.76
N LYS A 784 -27.59 23.00 -2.94
CA LYS A 784 -26.22 23.32 -2.50
C LYS A 784 -26.06 23.31 -0.99
N GLU A 785 -27.11 23.65 -0.23
CA GLU A 785 -27.03 23.63 1.22
C GLU A 785 -26.97 22.18 1.72
N TYR A 786 -27.77 21.29 1.13
CA TYR A 786 -27.72 19.86 1.45
C TYR A 786 -26.36 19.24 1.11
N LEU A 787 -25.85 19.48 -0.10
CA LEU A 787 -24.54 19.00 -0.51
C LEU A 787 -23.46 19.52 0.43
N ARG A 788 -23.49 20.81 0.74
CA ARG A 788 -22.57 21.43 1.68
C ARG A 788 -22.65 20.75 3.05
N ASN A 789 -23.83 20.59 3.65
CA ASN A 789 -23.99 20.01 4.99
C ASN A 789 -23.66 18.52 5.06
N THR A 790 -23.66 17.81 3.93
CA THR A 790 -23.31 16.38 3.90
C THR A 790 -21.82 16.14 3.70
N PHE A 791 -21.13 17.08 3.03
CA PHE A 791 -19.69 17.02 2.79
C PHE A 791 -18.87 18.00 3.67
N LEU A 792 -19.51 18.78 4.56
CA LEU A 792 -18.90 19.64 5.61
C LEU A 792 -19.00 19.02 7.00
#